data_AF-A0A4P9EC71-F1
#
_entry.id   AF-A0A4P9EC71-F1
#
_cell.length_a   1.000
_cell.length_b   1.000
_cell.length_c   1.000
_cell.angle_alpha   90.00
_cell.angle_beta   90.00
_cell.angle_gamma   90.00
#
_symmetry.space_group_name_H-M   'P 1'
#
loop_
_entity.id
_entity.type
_entity.pdbx_description
1 polymer ?
#
loop_
_entity_poly.entity_id
_entity_poly.type
_entity_poly.pdbx_seq_one_letter_code
_entity_poly.pdbx_strand_id
1 'polypeptide(L)'
;MPADFSEGTENGDNGSEELQLQQENGNVENVAEPDNNKADEGAGQAPADFTDDANAAGDFSAGDASDGELGTYQTVTLEVEEGQDITAPLNTLFLELKDQATDENPCKIIIPPGNYELTGTLCMYSNMYLYARDANITKTSTTKHLILRLGNTKDSEGGYDGYRNIVIDGGTWDYNYQCVENKDAPGGFVGFCIGHATNVTIKNATFLNNLKSHFLEFGGVKNAKITGCTFSGYYKNYVEGGQECIQIDCCTDESNVFPQYRPYDGTTCEDFVIDGNVFEDVFTGLGTHSMMSGKTYKRITVTNNTFHNVKKRCIRFMNYEDSTAENNTMVNVGNGVDISSVSSNTHQTPGYDDGPNMLKNRNLRVAGNYISLARTTSIGGIAWICSGIKVSGYNMKKDGAVLPKKIYPVKGVTVEDNQISGYGNGISMSLTDTDTVTDNQVTMKKTSSYSNFGIYAQDSRGSVISRNTVSGTANTGIYLSGSVYAAGSEQRNLVEQNTVSGAGGDGIYLQSVNTSSTAQKNTVKSAAGSGIRVNAGKNNNVLGNTCLSNKNHGVKIEYVVGGVRVKSNRVTSNAKSGILLWKSKVSEVSGNRAEKNTGNGVYAYASVIPVMKKNTFCENGKVQAIYVKSCKGWTGINRPSCRTVTSRSTAISGTASGSQTVIAYVQRSGKQTKLGVSSVNKKKQYVIKIKKQKKNTALKLVSKDKYGNTVTVNTVVK
;
A
#
# COMPACT_ATOMS: atom_id res chain seq x y z
N MET A 1 -29.49 -14.57 -26.83
CA MET A 1 -28.24 -14.16 -27.52
C MET A 1 -27.36 -13.49 -26.48
N PRO A 2 -26.15 -14.01 -26.17
CA PRO A 2 -25.24 -13.33 -25.27
C PRO A 2 -24.15 -12.60 -26.07
N ALA A 3 -23.94 -11.33 -25.74
CA ALA A 3 -22.84 -10.53 -26.26
C ALA A 3 -21.51 -11.07 -25.71
N ASP A 4 -20.58 -11.33 -26.63
CA ASP A 4 -19.16 -11.53 -26.38
C ASP A 4 -18.60 -10.34 -25.62
N PHE A 5 -18.00 -10.60 -24.46
CA PHE A 5 -17.02 -9.70 -23.87
C PHE A 5 -15.66 -10.25 -24.30
N SER A 6 -15.15 -9.70 -25.40
CA SER A 6 -13.81 -9.95 -25.91
C SER A 6 -12.77 -9.60 -24.86
N GLU A 7 -11.89 -10.57 -24.61
CA GLU A 7 -10.65 -10.45 -23.86
C GLU A 7 -9.75 -9.40 -24.52
N GLY A 8 -9.65 -8.21 -23.93
CA GLY A 8 -8.58 -7.26 -24.19
C GLY A 8 -7.43 -7.54 -23.23
N THR A 9 -6.39 -8.21 -23.71
CA THR A 9 -5.09 -8.29 -23.04
C THR A 9 -4.37 -6.95 -23.18
N GLU A 10 -4.70 -5.98 -22.32
CA GLU A 10 -3.79 -4.87 -22.04
C GLU A 10 -3.03 -5.21 -20.75
N ASN A 11 -1.83 -5.75 -20.94
CA ASN A 11 -0.79 -5.73 -19.90
C ASN A 11 -0.36 -4.28 -19.73
N GLY A 12 -1.08 -3.51 -18.92
CA GLY A 12 -0.65 -2.20 -18.45
C GLY A 12 0.58 -2.36 -17.56
N ASP A 13 1.75 -2.03 -18.12
CA ASP A 13 3.01 -1.94 -17.41
C ASP A 13 3.00 -0.64 -16.59
N ASN A 14 2.35 -0.67 -15.41
CA ASN A 14 2.28 0.47 -14.48
C ASN A 14 3.67 0.84 -13.88
N GLY A 15 4.75 0.16 -14.27
CA GLY A 15 6.12 0.57 -13.98
C GLY A 15 6.64 1.70 -14.87
N SER A 16 5.92 2.07 -15.94
CA SER A 16 6.38 3.08 -16.92
C SER A 16 5.94 4.52 -16.64
N GLU A 17 4.92 4.75 -15.80
CA GLU A 17 4.39 6.09 -15.52
C GLU A 17 5.34 6.95 -14.65
N GLU A 18 6.17 6.32 -13.80
CA GLU A 18 7.07 7.02 -12.87
C GLU A 18 8.35 7.55 -13.55
N LEU A 19 8.69 7.02 -14.73
CA LEU A 19 9.85 7.40 -15.54
C LEU A 19 9.63 8.69 -16.33
N GLN A 20 8.40 8.93 -16.80
CA GLN A 20 8.09 10.14 -17.57
C GLN A 20 8.12 11.39 -16.66
N LEU A 21 7.64 11.27 -15.41
CA LEU A 21 7.70 12.36 -14.42
C LEU A 21 9.12 12.70 -13.96
N GLN A 22 10.06 11.76 -13.98
CA GLN A 22 11.44 11.99 -13.54
C GLN A 22 12.33 12.58 -14.63
N GLN A 23 12.03 12.33 -15.91
CA GLN A 23 12.80 12.89 -17.04
C GLN A 23 12.57 14.40 -17.22
N GLU A 24 11.44 14.95 -16.77
CA GLU A 24 11.13 16.38 -16.88
C GLU A 24 11.69 17.23 -15.72
N ASN A 25 11.96 16.62 -14.56
CA ASN A 25 12.46 17.34 -13.37
C ASN A 25 14.01 17.49 -13.34
N GLY A 26 14.74 16.91 -14.29
CA GLY A 26 16.21 16.90 -14.32
C GLY A 26 16.88 18.13 -14.92
N ASN A 27 16.14 19.18 -15.32
CA ASN A 27 16.72 20.40 -15.87
C ASN A 27 16.72 21.52 -14.82
N VAL A 28 17.82 21.63 -14.06
CA VAL A 28 18.10 22.80 -13.20
C VAL A 28 19.29 23.54 -13.81
N GLU A 29 19.03 24.62 -14.55
CA GLU A 29 20.06 25.57 -14.99
C GLU A 29 20.04 26.87 -14.20
N ASN A 30 21.24 27.41 -14.05
CA ASN A 30 21.71 28.48 -13.18
C ASN A 30 21.25 29.92 -13.57
N VAL A 31 21.45 30.83 -12.61
CA VAL A 31 21.94 32.23 -12.76
C VAL A 31 20.98 33.38 -12.37
N ALA A 32 21.47 34.14 -11.37
CA ALA A 32 21.52 35.60 -11.11
C ALA A 32 20.39 36.59 -11.49
N GLU A 33 20.37 37.67 -10.71
CA GLU A 33 19.42 38.77 -10.53
C GLU A 33 19.96 40.14 -11.00
N PRO A 34 19.21 41.27 -10.91
CA PRO A 34 17.76 41.52 -11.08
C PRO A 34 17.44 42.84 -11.83
N ASP A 35 16.16 43.19 -12.06
CA ASP A 35 15.65 44.58 -11.84
C ASP A 35 14.10 44.76 -11.94
N ASN A 36 13.49 45.12 -10.81
CA ASN A 36 12.44 46.13 -10.54
C ASN A 36 11.03 46.11 -11.23
N ASN A 37 9.96 45.86 -10.44
CA ASN A 37 9.00 46.89 -9.94
C ASN A 37 7.63 46.37 -9.38
N LYS A 38 7.41 46.64 -8.08
CA LYS A 38 6.23 47.18 -7.33
C LYS A 38 4.74 46.76 -7.51
N ALA A 39 4.15 46.48 -6.32
CA ALA A 39 2.79 46.78 -5.77
C ALA A 39 1.60 45.87 -6.22
N ASP A 40 0.57 45.52 -5.44
CA ASP A 40 0.01 46.01 -4.16
C ASP A 40 -0.93 44.93 -3.53
N GLU A 41 -1.36 45.18 -2.29
CA GLU A 41 -1.92 44.36 -1.20
C GLU A 41 -3.34 43.74 -1.32
N GLY A 42 -3.68 42.82 -0.39
CA GLY A 42 -5.06 42.52 0.01
C GLY A 42 -5.28 41.29 0.92
N ALA A 43 -5.47 41.52 2.24
CA ALA A 43 -5.83 40.62 3.35
C ALA A 43 -7.08 39.72 3.11
N GLY A 44 -7.40 38.63 3.81
CA GLY A 44 -6.93 37.96 5.04
C GLY A 44 -8.11 37.14 5.61
N GLN A 45 -7.88 36.04 6.34
CA GLN A 45 -8.71 35.53 7.45
C GLN A 45 -8.20 34.17 8.01
N ALA A 46 -8.15 34.09 9.33
CA ALA A 46 -7.59 33.01 10.15
C ALA A 46 -8.52 31.79 10.33
N PRO A 47 -8.00 30.57 10.58
CA PRO A 47 -8.78 29.41 11.01
C PRO A 47 -8.68 29.14 12.52
N ALA A 48 -9.67 28.39 13.02
CA ALA A 48 -9.93 28.12 14.42
C ALA A 48 -9.35 26.78 14.91
N ASP A 49 -9.01 26.77 16.20
CA ASP A 49 -8.41 25.71 17.01
C ASP A 49 -9.13 24.34 16.97
N PHE A 50 -8.33 23.27 16.94
CA PHE A 50 -8.74 21.92 17.33
C PHE A 50 -7.71 21.33 18.29
N THR A 51 -8.20 20.89 19.45
CA THR A 51 -7.45 20.28 20.55
C THR A 51 -7.35 18.77 20.40
N ASP A 52 -6.14 18.23 20.57
CA ASP A 52 -5.80 16.81 20.63
C ASP A 52 -6.15 16.16 21.98
N ASP A 53 -6.52 14.88 21.94
CA ASP A 53 -6.38 13.99 23.09
C ASP A 53 -5.94 12.59 22.61
N ALA A 54 -4.75 12.21 23.05
CA ALA A 54 -4.01 11.02 22.65
C ALA A 54 -4.22 9.83 23.60
N ASN A 55 -3.98 8.62 23.05
CA ASN A 55 -3.08 7.57 23.56
C ASN A 55 -3.67 6.14 23.51
N ALA A 56 -2.93 5.24 22.84
CA ALA A 56 -2.06 4.24 23.49
C ALA A 56 -1.89 2.98 22.62
N ALA A 57 -0.66 2.71 22.12
CA ALA A 57 -0.23 1.33 21.81
C ALA A 57 1.30 1.21 21.64
N GLY A 58 1.89 0.30 22.43
CA GLY A 58 2.83 -0.72 21.94
C GLY A 58 4.31 -0.33 21.73
N ASP A 59 5.04 -0.31 22.85
CA ASP A 59 6.49 -0.18 23.01
C ASP A 59 7.35 -1.01 22.01
N PHE A 60 7.99 -0.30 21.09
CA PHE A 60 9.31 -0.64 20.53
C PHE A 60 10.26 0.45 21.02
N SER A 61 11.35 0.06 21.69
CA SER A 61 12.30 1.00 22.28
C SER A 61 12.88 1.91 21.22
N ALA A 62 12.37 3.14 21.15
CA ALA A 62 13.12 4.27 20.64
C ALA A 62 14.45 4.27 21.40
N GLY A 63 15.57 4.07 20.71
CA GLY A 63 16.86 4.26 21.33
C GLY A 63 16.91 5.71 21.80
N ASP A 64 16.91 5.91 23.12
CA ASP A 64 17.18 7.19 23.75
C ASP A 64 18.62 7.61 23.37
N ALA A 65 18.76 8.21 22.19
CA ALA A 65 19.84 9.13 21.91
C ALA A 65 19.42 10.44 22.58
N SER A 66 20.16 10.82 23.62
CA SER A 66 19.99 12.04 24.40
C SER A 66 19.50 13.18 23.52
N ASP A 67 18.35 13.77 23.86
CA ASP A 67 18.02 15.14 23.42
C ASP A 67 19.32 15.95 23.53
N GLY A 68 19.71 16.64 22.47
CA GLY A 68 21.05 17.23 22.30
C GLY A 68 21.46 18.30 23.31
N GLU A 69 21.33 18.03 24.61
CA GLU A 69 21.88 18.74 25.75
C GLU A 69 23.38 18.50 25.79
N LEU A 70 24.09 19.09 24.82
CA LEU A 70 25.51 19.30 24.93
C LEU A 70 25.74 20.31 26.06
N GLY A 71 26.14 19.82 27.24
CA GLY A 71 26.67 20.63 28.35
C GLY A 71 25.89 21.91 28.70
N THR A 72 26.57 22.84 29.38
CA THR A 72 26.07 24.21 29.60
C THR A 72 26.43 25.08 28.41
N TYR A 73 25.43 25.56 27.67
CA TYR A 73 25.65 26.47 26.54
C TYR A 73 26.14 27.86 26.96
N GLN A 74 27.12 28.39 26.25
CA GLN A 74 27.38 29.82 26.22
C GLN A 74 26.22 30.50 25.47
N THR A 75 25.45 31.35 26.16
CA THR A 75 24.27 31.99 25.56
C THR A 75 24.60 33.40 25.07
N VAL A 76 24.22 33.70 23.83
CA VAL A 76 24.35 35.02 23.20
C VAL A 76 23.01 35.39 22.57
N THR A 77 22.56 36.62 22.74
CA THR A 77 21.34 37.13 22.10
C THR A 77 21.74 38.02 20.93
N LEU A 78 21.07 37.85 19.79
CA LEU A 78 21.25 38.68 18.62
C LEU A 78 20.70 40.09 18.89
N GLU A 79 21.56 41.10 18.77
CA GLU A 79 21.20 42.50 18.96
C GLU A 79 20.58 43.07 17.66
N VAL A 80 19.25 43.06 17.59
CA VAL A 80 18.47 43.49 16.41
C VAL A 80 17.16 44.18 16.80
N GLU A 81 16.65 45.03 15.92
CA GLU A 81 15.38 45.75 16.09
C GLU A 81 14.23 45.09 15.30
N GLU A 82 12.99 45.40 15.68
CA GLU A 82 11.78 44.95 14.97
C GLU A 82 11.79 45.42 13.51
N GLY A 83 11.53 44.49 12.58
CA GLY A 83 11.54 44.71 11.13
C GLY A 83 12.93 44.74 10.51
N GLN A 84 14.01 44.57 11.28
CA GLN A 84 15.37 44.61 10.74
C GLN A 84 15.65 43.38 9.86
N ASP A 85 16.43 43.59 8.79
CA ASP A 85 17.07 42.51 8.06
C ASP A 85 18.21 41.90 8.89
N ILE A 86 18.01 40.66 9.32
CA ILE A 86 18.93 39.97 10.22
C ILE A 86 20.04 39.20 9.46
N THR A 87 20.03 39.21 8.13
CA THR A 87 20.99 38.43 7.31
C THR A 87 22.43 38.74 7.67
N ALA A 88 22.82 40.01 7.64
CA ALA A 88 24.20 40.41 7.92
C ALA A 88 24.54 40.32 9.42
N PRO A 89 23.72 40.86 10.36
CA PRO A 89 24.00 40.74 11.79
C PRO A 89 24.16 39.29 12.27
N LEU A 90 23.27 38.39 11.85
CA LEU A 90 23.30 37.00 12.29
C LEU A 90 24.47 36.22 11.67
N ASN A 91 24.79 36.45 10.39
CA ASN A 91 25.98 35.85 9.79
C ASN A 91 27.29 36.33 10.43
N THR A 92 27.38 37.62 10.78
CA THR A 92 28.53 38.15 11.53
C THR A 92 28.64 37.44 12.88
N LEU A 93 27.55 37.30 13.62
CA LEU A 93 27.54 36.61 14.90
C LEU A 93 27.92 35.13 14.77
N PHE A 94 27.40 34.42 13.76
CA PHE A 94 27.81 33.04 13.48
C PHE A 94 29.31 32.94 13.22
N LEU A 95 29.88 33.86 12.44
CA LEU A 95 31.31 33.85 12.12
C LEU A 95 32.18 34.15 13.35
N GLU A 96 31.77 35.09 14.20
CA GLU A 96 32.47 35.43 15.46
C GLU A 96 32.50 34.26 16.45
N LEU A 97 31.41 33.49 16.51
CA LEU A 97 31.25 32.36 17.41
C LEU A 97 31.78 31.04 16.85
N LYS A 98 32.06 30.95 15.55
CA LYS A 98 32.45 29.71 14.84
C LYS A 98 33.56 28.94 15.56
N ASP A 99 34.65 29.63 15.92
CA ASP A 99 35.81 28.98 16.54
C ASP A 99 35.67 28.85 18.07
N GLN A 100 34.68 29.52 18.68
CA GLN A 100 34.36 29.45 20.11
C GLN A 100 33.40 28.30 20.44
N ALA A 101 32.56 27.94 19.48
CA ALA A 101 31.58 26.86 19.57
C ALA A 101 32.27 25.50 19.39
N THR A 102 32.64 24.85 20.49
CA THR A 102 33.26 23.51 20.50
C THR A 102 32.35 22.46 21.10
N ASP A 103 32.76 21.19 21.07
CA ASP A 103 31.99 20.11 21.69
C ASP A 103 31.86 20.31 23.22
N GLU A 104 32.89 20.88 23.86
CA GLU A 104 32.92 21.20 25.29
C GLU A 104 32.27 22.54 25.64
N ASN A 105 32.26 23.50 24.70
CA ASN A 105 31.70 24.83 24.88
C ASN A 105 30.75 25.19 23.72
N PRO A 106 29.55 24.58 23.66
CA PRO A 106 28.60 24.87 22.61
C PRO A 106 27.93 26.24 22.82
N CYS A 107 27.51 26.88 21.73
CA CYS A 107 26.94 28.24 21.75
C CYS A 107 25.44 28.21 21.46
N LYS A 108 24.63 28.79 22.36
CA LYS A 108 23.22 29.06 22.14
C LYS A 108 23.01 30.50 21.70
N ILE A 109 22.50 30.67 20.50
CA ILE A 109 22.26 31.95 19.84
C ILE A 109 20.75 32.18 19.83
N ILE A 110 20.30 33.26 20.47
CA ILE A 110 18.89 33.62 20.58
C ILE A 110 18.58 34.70 19.53
N ILE A 111 17.67 34.41 18.61
CA ILE A 111 16.94 35.45 17.87
C ILE A 111 15.79 35.87 18.79
N PRO A 112 15.74 37.14 19.25
CA PRO A 112 14.66 37.58 20.12
C PRO A 112 13.29 37.47 19.43
N PRO A 113 12.19 37.39 20.17
CA PRO A 113 10.85 37.47 19.59
C PRO A 113 10.65 38.78 18.81
N GLY A 114 10.05 38.71 17.63
CA GLY A 114 9.87 39.86 16.75
C GLY A 114 9.67 39.45 15.29
N ASN A 115 9.46 40.42 14.42
CA ASN A 115 9.41 40.21 12.96
C ASN A 115 10.72 40.70 12.33
N TYR A 116 11.28 39.90 11.44
CA TYR A 116 12.59 40.13 10.83
C TYR A 116 12.58 39.84 9.34
N GLU A 117 13.33 40.62 8.59
CA GLU A 117 13.55 40.38 7.18
C GLU A 117 14.78 39.49 6.96
N LEU A 118 14.78 38.78 5.83
CA LEU A 118 15.91 38.01 5.38
C LEU A 118 16.14 38.24 3.88
N THR A 119 17.20 38.98 3.55
CA THR A 119 17.59 39.29 2.17
C THR A 119 18.63 38.34 1.59
N GLY A 120 19.22 37.45 2.39
CA GLY A 120 20.23 36.51 1.93
C GLY A 120 20.29 35.21 2.72
N THR A 121 21.32 34.41 2.41
CA THR A 121 21.56 33.11 3.03
C THR A 121 22.23 33.24 4.41
N LEU A 122 21.71 32.51 5.39
CA LEU A 122 22.37 32.28 6.68
C LEU A 122 23.37 31.12 6.60
N CYS A 123 24.57 31.32 7.16
CA CYS A 123 25.67 30.36 7.18
C CYS A 123 25.99 29.96 8.64
N MET A 124 25.35 28.92 9.14
CA MET A 124 25.53 28.42 10.52
C MET A 124 26.71 27.43 10.62
N TYR A 125 27.31 27.26 11.80
CA TYR A 125 28.46 26.35 12.01
C TYR A 125 28.20 25.33 13.12
N SER A 126 29.12 24.37 13.28
CA SER A 126 29.03 23.29 14.27
C SER A 126 28.88 23.80 15.71
N ASN A 127 28.30 22.97 16.58
CA ASN A 127 28.13 23.22 18.02
C ASN A 127 27.28 24.46 18.34
N MET A 128 26.35 24.80 17.45
CA MET A 128 25.46 25.95 17.60
C MET A 128 24.02 25.51 17.81
N TYR A 129 23.37 26.17 18.76
CA TYR A 129 21.93 26.09 19.02
C TYR A 129 21.31 27.43 18.63
N LEU A 130 20.57 27.47 17.52
CA LEU A 130 19.77 28.61 17.12
C LEU A 130 18.37 28.53 17.74
N TYR A 131 18.08 29.42 18.68
CA TYR A 131 16.80 29.53 19.35
C TYR A 131 16.04 30.74 18.79
N ALA A 132 14.95 30.49 18.06
CA ALA A 132 14.17 31.52 17.36
C ALA A 132 12.69 31.50 17.73
N ARG A 133 12.35 30.99 18.93
CA ARG A 133 10.95 30.91 19.37
C ARG A 133 10.29 32.29 19.35
N ASP A 134 9.10 32.35 18.76
CA ASP A 134 8.30 33.58 18.57
C ASP A 134 8.95 34.65 17.66
N ALA A 135 10.03 34.32 16.95
CA ALA A 135 10.57 35.14 15.87
C ALA A 135 9.92 34.77 14.52
N ASN A 136 9.50 35.76 13.74
CA ASN A 136 9.02 35.59 12.38
C ASN A 136 10.08 36.10 11.41
N ILE A 137 10.70 35.21 10.66
CA ILE A 137 11.75 35.50 9.69
C ILE A 137 11.15 35.37 8.29
N THR A 138 11.01 36.48 7.58
CA THR A 138 10.40 36.54 6.26
C THR A 138 11.43 36.87 5.20
N LYS A 139 11.54 36.01 4.18
CA LYS A 139 12.35 36.30 3.00
C LYS A 139 11.78 37.51 2.25
N THR A 140 12.62 38.50 1.98
CA THR A 140 12.24 39.71 1.22
C THR A 140 13.00 39.87 -0.09
N SER A 141 14.09 39.13 -0.27
CA SER A 141 14.83 39.13 -1.53
C SER A 141 14.08 38.42 -2.65
N THR A 142 14.13 39.01 -3.83
CA THR A 142 13.52 38.53 -5.07
C THR A 142 14.21 37.27 -5.64
N THR A 143 15.37 36.85 -5.09
CA THR A 143 16.22 35.83 -5.71
C THR A 143 15.86 34.42 -5.25
N LYS A 144 16.23 33.40 -6.03
CA LYS A 144 16.09 31.97 -5.69
C LYS A 144 17.24 31.42 -4.83
N HIS A 145 17.80 32.22 -3.92
CA HIS A 145 18.81 31.73 -2.99
C HIS A 145 18.20 30.88 -1.87
N LEU A 146 19.05 30.07 -1.22
CA LEU A 146 18.68 29.26 -0.07
C LEU A 146 18.65 30.06 1.23
N ILE A 147 17.78 29.68 2.17
CA ILE A 147 17.54 30.42 3.42
C ILE A 147 18.67 30.17 4.42
N LEU A 148 19.03 28.90 4.63
CA LEU A 148 20.08 28.50 5.57
C LEU A 148 20.93 27.37 4.99
N ARG A 149 22.24 27.45 5.23
CA ARG A 149 23.19 26.35 5.02
C ARG A 149 24.17 26.27 6.19
N LEU A 150 24.89 25.16 6.25
CA LEU A 150 26.05 24.99 7.11
C LEU A 150 27.32 25.44 6.37
N GLY A 151 28.09 26.29 7.05
CA GLY A 151 29.26 26.98 6.54
C GLY A 151 28.97 27.90 5.36
N ASN A 152 29.98 28.68 4.98
CA ASN A 152 29.91 29.69 3.91
C ASN A 152 30.60 29.26 2.61
N THR A 153 31.07 28.01 2.54
CA THR A 153 31.75 27.42 1.37
C THR A 153 31.12 26.11 0.98
N LYS A 154 31.26 25.71 -0.30
CA LYS A 154 30.87 24.36 -0.74
C LYS A 154 31.72 23.26 -0.11
N ASP A 155 32.99 23.55 0.20
CA ASP A 155 33.90 22.56 0.74
C ASP A 155 33.57 22.27 2.22
N SER A 156 33.59 20.98 2.55
CA SER A 156 33.42 20.42 3.89
C SER A 156 34.21 19.13 3.99
N GLU A 157 34.39 18.58 5.19
CA GLU A 157 34.81 17.18 5.31
C GLU A 157 33.69 16.26 4.78
N GLY A 158 34.09 15.14 4.17
CA GLY A 158 33.15 14.15 3.62
C GLY A 158 32.49 13.28 4.67
N GLY A 159 31.66 12.34 4.22
CA GLY A 159 30.96 11.43 5.11
C GLY A 159 30.02 12.18 6.04
N TYR A 160 30.17 11.93 7.34
CA TYR A 160 29.36 12.56 8.40
C TYR A 160 30.18 13.52 9.27
N ASP A 161 31.41 13.86 8.85
CA ASP A 161 32.38 14.58 9.68
C ASP A 161 32.46 16.10 9.36
N GLY A 162 31.71 16.58 8.36
CA GLY A 162 31.70 17.98 7.92
C GLY A 162 31.24 18.95 9.01
N TYR A 163 30.00 18.79 9.48
CA TYR A 163 29.41 19.61 10.53
C TYR A 163 28.80 18.74 11.63
N ARG A 164 28.68 19.27 12.84
CA ARG A 164 28.07 18.52 13.94
C ARG A 164 27.34 19.37 14.95
N ASN A 165 26.45 18.75 15.71
CA ASN A 165 25.87 19.33 16.90
C ASN A 165 25.09 20.63 16.60
N ILE A 166 24.16 20.52 15.64
CA ILE A 166 23.33 21.64 15.18
C ILE A 166 21.95 21.51 15.81
N VAL A 167 21.48 22.57 16.46
CA VAL A 167 20.09 22.65 16.93
C VAL A 167 19.44 23.91 16.36
N ILE A 168 18.26 23.74 15.76
CA ILE A 168 17.38 24.85 15.36
C ILE A 168 16.05 24.62 16.08
N ASP A 169 15.67 25.57 16.93
CA ASP A 169 14.50 25.47 17.80
C ASP A 169 13.62 26.71 17.65
N GLY A 170 12.43 26.51 17.09
CA GLY A 170 11.45 27.58 16.90
C GLY A 170 11.66 28.39 15.63
N GLY A 171 10.89 29.48 15.57
CA GLY A 171 10.84 30.41 14.46
C GLY A 171 9.74 30.08 13.46
N THR A 172 9.12 31.12 12.94
CA THR A 172 8.34 31.07 11.71
C THR A 172 9.24 31.51 10.56
N TRP A 173 9.63 30.57 9.71
CA TRP A 173 10.49 30.77 8.55
C TRP A 173 9.62 30.86 7.30
N ASP A 174 9.25 32.08 6.91
CA ASP A 174 8.45 32.33 5.71
C ASP A 174 9.36 32.54 4.50
N TYR A 175 9.37 31.57 3.60
CA TYR A 175 10.17 31.61 2.39
C TYR A 175 9.57 32.55 1.34
N ASN A 176 8.32 32.98 1.53
CA ASN A 176 7.66 34.04 0.81
C ASN A 176 7.88 33.98 -0.71
N TYR A 177 7.61 32.82 -1.33
CA TYR A 177 7.83 32.64 -2.78
C TYR A 177 7.22 33.75 -3.64
N GLN A 178 6.22 34.46 -3.13
CA GLN A 178 5.51 35.56 -3.77
C GLN A 178 6.45 36.70 -4.16
N CYS A 179 7.46 36.99 -3.32
CA CYS A 179 8.44 38.06 -3.57
C CYS A 179 9.40 37.73 -4.72
N VAL A 180 9.50 36.47 -5.14
CA VAL A 180 10.41 36.08 -6.24
C VAL A 180 9.85 36.56 -7.58
N GLU A 181 10.61 37.41 -8.29
CA GLU A 181 10.21 38.01 -9.57
C GLU A 181 9.98 36.93 -10.64
N ASN A 182 10.95 36.02 -10.81
CA ASN A 182 10.90 34.93 -11.80
C ASN A 182 10.37 33.60 -11.23
N LYS A 183 9.37 33.65 -10.34
CA LYS A 183 8.78 32.46 -9.70
C LYS A 183 8.11 31.50 -10.69
N ASP A 184 7.58 32.00 -11.80
CA ASP A 184 6.95 31.19 -12.83
C ASP A 184 7.96 30.40 -13.67
N ALA A 185 9.16 30.95 -13.88
CA ALA A 185 10.24 30.27 -14.59
C ALA A 185 10.64 28.95 -13.88
N PRO A 186 11.16 27.95 -14.61
CA PRO A 186 11.66 26.70 -14.04
C PRO A 186 12.63 26.92 -12.87
N GLY A 187 12.71 25.91 -11.99
CA GLY A 187 13.56 25.95 -10.81
C GLY A 187 12.93 26.68 -9.62
N GLY A 188 13.22 26.16 -8.42
CA GLY A 188 12.83 26.68 -7.13
C GLY A 188 14.02 27.09 -6.29
N PHE A 189 13.85 27.13 -4.97
CA PHE A 189 14.95 27.25 -4.03
C PHE A 189 14.71 26.43 -2.76
N VAL A 190 15.80 25.89 -2.24
CA VAL A 190 15.79 25.11 -1.00
C VAL A 190 15.71 26.07 0.18
N GLY A 191 14.91 25.71 1.16
CA GLY A 191 14.91 26.40 2.44
C GLY A 191 16.22 26.21 3.18
N PHE A 192 16.30 25.13 3.95
CA PHE A 192 17.51 24.76 4.68
C PHE A 192 18.20 23.61 3.96
N CYS A 193 19.47 23.80 3.60
CA CYS A 193 20.29 22.79 2.93
C CYS A 193 21.42 22.37 3.87
N ILE A 194 21.38 21.13 4.37
CA ILE A 194 22.28 20.60 5.41
C ILE A 194 23.01 19.37 4.87
N GLY A 195 24.33 19.48 4.68
CA GLY A 195 25.17 18.45 4.07
C GLY A 195 26.31 17.99 4.98
N HIS A 196 26.73 16.73 4.85
CA HIS A 196 27.82 16.10 5.61
C HIS A 196 27.80 16.46 7.09
N ALA A 197 26.71 16.09 7.77
CA ALA A 197 26.51 16.48 9.15
C ALA A 197 26.20 15.29 10.06
N THR A 198 26.52 15.45 11.35
CA THR A 198 26.12 14.52 12.41
C THR A 198 25.39 15.25 13.52
N ASN A 199 24.38 14.61 14.14
CA ASN A 199 23.66 15.18 15.28
C ASN A 199 23.00 16.54 14.96
N VAL A 200 21.92 16.48 14.17
CA VAL A 200 21.14 17.65 13.74
C VAL A 200 19.73 17.58 14.31
N THR A 201 19.31 18.60 15.06
CA THR A 201 17.95 18.70 15.59
C THR A 201 17.26 19.94 15.03
N ILE A 202 16.08 19.76 14.44
CA ILE A 202 15.17 20.86 14.05
C ILE A 202 13.85 20.62 14.77
N LYS A 203 13.43 21.54 15.63
CA LYS A 203 12.21 21.35 16.43
C LYS A 203 11.38 22.63 16.57
N ASN A 204 10.08 22.44 16.75
CA ASN A 204 9.12 23.51 17.07
C ASN A 204 9.07 24.66 16.04
N ALA A 205 9.55 24.45 14.82
CA ALA A 205 9.66 25.48 13.80
C ALA A 205 8.48 25.40 12.80
N THR A 206 8.06 26.56 12.31
CA THR A 206 7.05 26.66 11.24
C THR A 206 7.73 27.11 9.96
N PHE A 207 7.58 26.37 8.87
CA PHE A 207 8.13 26.71 7.57
C PHE A 207 7.02 26.95 6.57
N LEU A 208 7.03 28.12 5.91
CA LEU A 208 5.94 28.57 5.05
C LEU A 208 6.39 28.87 3.62
N ASN A 209 5.47 28.69 2.68
CA ASN A 209 5.50 29.27 1.33
C ASN A 209 6.77 28.93 0.52
N ASN A 210 7.05 27.64 0.30
CA ASN A 210 8.15 27.22 -0.55
C ASN A 210 7.87 27.41 -2.07
N LEU A 211 8.90 27.80 -2.82
CA LEU A 211 8.89 27.84 -4.27
C LEU A 211 9.49 26.57 -4.88
N LYS A 212 8.65 25.65 -5.36
CA LYS A 212 9.00 24.54 -6.28
C LYS A 212 10.11 23.58 -5.81
N SER A 213 10.53 23.60 -4.55
CA SER A 213 11.68 22.85 -4.06
C SER A 213 11.46 22.36 -2.62
N HIS A 214 12.53 22.13 -1.87
CA HIS A 214 12.50 21.49 -0.56
C HIS A 214 12.40 22.52 0.55
N PHE A 215 11.62 22.21 1.60
CA PHE A 215 11.65 23.00 2.81
C PHE A 215 12.94 22.75 3.58
N LEU A 216 13.28 21.47 3.75
CA LEU A 216 14.52 20.98 4.33
C LEU A 216 15.13 19.97 3.36
N GLU A 217 16.41 20.09 3.09
CA GLU A 217 17.17 19.17 2.25
C GLU A 217 18.41 18.69 3.00
N PHE A 218 18.53 17.38 3.15
CA PHE A 218 19.64 16.71 3.83
C PHE A 218 20.45 15.86 2.84
N GLY A 219 21.77 16.00 2.86
CA GLY A 219 22.68 15.17 2.06
C GLY A 219 23.76 14.58 2.95
N GLY A 220 23.83 13.24 3.03
CA GLY A 220 24.85 12.57 3.82
C GLY A 220 24.86 12.98 5.30
N VAL A 221 23.68 12.96 5.94
CA VAL A 221 23.53 13.33 7.35
C VAL A 221 23.28 12.09 8.20
N LYS A 222 23.85 12.06 9.41
CA LYS A 222 23.64 11.01 10.40
C LYS A 222 23.05 11.57 11.69
N ASN A 223 22.12 10.83 12.29
CA ASN A 223 21.52 11.19 13.57
C ASN A 223 20.80 12.54 13.50
N ALA A 224 19.67 12.58 12.80
CA ALA A 224 18.85 13.79 12.66
C ALA A 224 17.46 13.62 13.29
N LYS A 225 16.98 14.67 13.98
CA LYS A 225 15.67 14.71 14.62
C LYS A 225 14.88 15.92 14.12
N ILE A 226 13.72 15.69 13.52
CA ILE A 226 12.79 16.72 13.05
C ILE A 226 11.48 16.52 13.79
N THR A 227 11.13 17.41 14.73
CA THR A 227 10.00 17.18 15.63
C THR A 227 9.17 18.41 15.94
N GLY A 228 7.85 18.25 15.98
CA GLY A 228 6.94 19.35 16.33
C GLY A 228 6.97 20.51 15.34
N CYS A 229 7.42 20.28 14.11
CA CYS A 229 7.50 21.29 13.07
C CYS A 229 6.24 21.31 12.20
N THR A 230 5.95 22.46 11.61
CA THR A 230 4.87 22.63 10.62
C THR A 230 5.46 23.03 9.28
N PHE A 231 5.06 22.34 8.20
CA PHE A 231 5.42 22.66 6.81
C PHE A 231 4.15 22.98 6.06
N SER A 232 3.98 24.23 5.62
CA SER A 232 2.73 24.65 5.00
C SER A 232 2.92 25.60 3.82
N GLY A 233 2.12 25.40 2.78
CA GLY A 233 2.09 26.30 1.63
C GLY A 233 3.20 26.04 0.62
N TYR A 234 2.79 25.64 -0.58
CA TYR A 234 3.67 25.46 -1.73
C TYR A 234 3.21 26.37 -2.88
N TYR A 235 4.09 26.66 -3.84
CA TYR A 235 3.72 27.47 -5.00
C TYR A 235 2.48 26.91 -5.73
N LYS A 236 1.37 27.64 -5.67
CA LYS A 236 0.02 27.15 -6.04
C LYS A 236 -0.13 26.80 -7.53
N ASN A 237 0.58 27.50 -8.40
CA ASN A 237 0.51 27.23 -9.85
C ASN A 237 1.45 26.10 -10.29
N TYR A 238 2.22 25.50 -9.37
CA TYR A 238 3.10 24.40 -9.74
C TYR A 238 2.31 23.11 -9.96
N VAL A 239 2.39 22.58 -11.18
CA VAL A 239 1.66 21.38 -11.58
C VAL A 239 2.55 20.21 -11.98
N GLU A 240 3.86 20.45 -12.19
CA GLU A 240 4.87 19.49 -12.69
C GLU A 240 5.32 18.44 -11.65
N GLY A 241 4.49 18.14 -10.66
CA GLY A 241 4.72 16.97 -9.82
C GLY A 241 5.43 17.19 -8.49
N GLY A 242 5.89 18.40 -8.17
CA GLY A 242 6.35 18.79 -6.82
C GLY A 242 7.57 18.06 -6.26
N GLN A 243 8.21 18.69 -5.28
CA GLN A 243 9.35 18.15 -4.55
C GLN A 243 8.95 17.77 -3.10
N GLU A 244 9.75 16.92 -2.46
CA GLU A 244 9.64 16.55 -1.04
C GLU A 244 9.79 17.78 -0.14
N CYS A 245 8.95 17.93 0.89
CA CYS A 245 9.17 18.99 1.89
C CYS A 245 10.44 18.72 2.69
N ILE A 246 10.61 17.47 3.12
CA ILE A 246 11.86 17.00 3.73
C ILE A 246 12.50 15.99 2.78
N GLN A 247 13.57 16.42 2.13
CA GLN A 247 14.39 15.56 1.28
C GLN A 247 15.52 14.94 2.11
N ILE A 248 15.59 13.62 2.14
CA ILE A 248 16.58 12.81 2.86
C ILE A 248 17.43 12.10 1.81
N ASP A 249 18.55 12.70 1.43
CA ASP A 249 19.30 12.34 0.23
C ASP A 249 20.79 12.05 0.47
N CYS A 250 21.57 12.04 -0.60
CA CYS A 250 22.97 11.70 -0.65
C CYS A 250 23.78 12.79 -1.36
N CYS A 251 25.06 12.94 -1.00
CA CYS A 251 25.95 13.92 -1.61
C CYS A 251 26.62 13.35 -2.86
N THR A 252 26.14 13.65 -4.08
CA THR A 252 26.56 12.87 -5.28
C THR A 252 27.31 13.62 -6.36
N ASP A 253 26.93 14.85 -6.72
CA ASP A 253 27.63 15.61 -7.77
C ASP A 253 27.28 17.11 -7.81
N GLU A 254 28.05 17.86 -8.57
CA GLU A 254 27.93 19.32 -8.70
C GLU A 254 26.78 19.80 -9.60
N SER A 255 26.24 18.91 -10.43
CA SER A 255 25.38 19.28 -11.56
C SER A 255 23.93 18.79 -11.44
N ASN A 256 23.64 17.93 -10.47
CA ASN A 256 22.38 17.23 -10.41
C ASN A 256 21.88 17.11 -8.97
N VAL A 257 22.45 16.19 -8.18
CA VAL A 257 21.91 15.83 -6.86
C VAL A 257 22.82 16.36 -5.75
N PHE A 258 22.23 17.25 -4.92
CA PHE A 258 22.83 17.87 -3.75
C PHE A 258 24.18 18.62 -4.01
N PRO A 259 24.21 19.66 -4.88
CA PRO A 259 25.45 20.30 -5.35
C PRO A 259 26.09 21.29 -4.35
N GLN A 260 25.50 21.47 -3.17
CA GLN A 260 25.90 22.52 -2.22
C GLN A 260 27.09 22.14 -1.32
N TYR A 261 27.44 20.85 -1.27
CA TYR A 261 28.46 20.31 -0.36
C TYR A 261 29.40 19.33 -1.07
N ARG A 262 30.70 19.65 -1.06
CA ARG A 262 31.80 18.77 -1.43
C ARG A 262 32.41 18.16 -0.16
N PRO A 263 33.01 16.95 -0.23
CA PRO A 263 33.20 16.11 -1.42
C PRO A 263 31.95 15.36 -1.86
N TYR A 264 31.81 15.08 -3.15
CA TYR A 264 30.69 14.29 -3.67
C TYR A 264 30.94 12.78 -3.56
N ASP A 265 30.89 12.26 -2.34
CA ASP A 265 31.34 10.90 -2.00
C ASP A 265 30.22 9.83 -1.99
N GLY A 266 28.99 10.24 -2.31
CA GLY A 266 27.79 9.41 -2.31
C GLY A 266 27.35 8.99 -0.90
N THR A 267 27.71 9.72 0.15
CA THR A 267 27.24 9.44 1.51
C THR A 267 25.73 9.64 1.59
N THR A 268 25.00 8.59 2.00
CA THR A 268 23.54 8.58 2.16
C THR A 268 23.15 8.95 3.58
N CYS A 269 22.00 9.58 3.78
CA CYS A 269 21.49 9.82 5.12
C CYS A 269 21.16 8.53 5.91
N GLU A 270 21.42 8.53 7.22
CA GLU A 270 21.07 7.46 8.15
C GLU A 270 20.65 7.97 9.53
N ASP A 271 19.89 7.17 10.29
CA ASP A 271 19.48 7.49 11.67
C ASP A 271 18.63 8.76 11.79
N PHE A 272 17.40 8.74 11.26
CA PHE A 272 16.48 9.88 11.33
C PHE A 272 15.26 9.56 12.18
N VAL A 273 14.82 10.56 12.94
CA VAL A 273 13.53 10.59 13.63
C VAL A 273 12.72 11.78 13.10
N ILE A 274 11.58 11.49 12.48
CA ILE A 274 10.63 12.49 11.99
C ILE A 274 9.32 12.23 12.72
N ASP A 275 9.08 12.99 13.79
CA ASP A 275 8.01 12.69 14.74
C ASP A 275 7.16 13.91 15.08
N GLY A 276 5.83 13.75 15.10
CA GLY A 276 4.91 14.79 15.56
C GLY A 276 4.90 16.06 14.70
N ASN A 277 5.17 15.97 13.40
CA ASN A 277 5.16 17.11 12.49
C ASN A 277 3.84 17.23 11.73
N VAL A 278 3.55 18.43 11.22
CA VAL A 278 2.39 18.73 10.37
C VAL A 278 2.85 19.11 8.97
N PHE A 279 2.24 18.51 7.94
CA PHE A 279 2.43 18.83 6.53
C PHE A 279 1.09 19.21 5.92
N GLU A 280 0.96 20.44 5.43
CA GLU A 280 -0.32 20.98 4.97
C GLU A 280 -0.21 21.71 3.63
N ASP A 281 -1.10 21.38 2.68
CA ASP A 281 -1.15 22.02 1.36
C ASP A 281 0.19 21.96 0.60
N VAL A 282 0.89 20.84 0.77
CA VAL A 282 2.17 20.54 0.12
C VAL A 282 2.03 19.50 -0.98
N PHE A 283 3.06 19.37 -1.82
CA PHE A 283 3.01 18.43 -2.95
C PHE A 283 3.43 17.02 -2.53
N THR A 284 4.58 16.90 -1.86
CA THR A 284 5.12 15.65 -1.30
C THR A 284 5.59 15.92 0.13
N GLY A 285 5.32 15.01 1.07
CA GLY A 285 5.73 15.17 2.47
C GLY A 285 7.24 14.97 2.66
N LEU A 286 7.71 13.73 2.67
CA LEU A 286 9.13 13.42 2.87
C LEU A 286 9.60 12.20 2.07
N GLY A 287 10.91 12.12 1.85
CA GLY A 287 11.57 10.97 1.23
C GLY A 287 12.77 11.38 0.38
N THR A 288 12.94 10.72 -0.76
CA THR A 288 13.97 11.06 -1.74
C THR A 288 13.49 10.80 -3.17
N HIS A 289 14.16 11.44 -4.12
CA HIS A 289 14.01 11.18 -5.56
C HIS A 289 15.34 10.76 -6.22
N SER A 290 16.40 10.59 -5.45
CA SER A 290 17.71 10.09 -5.89
C SER A 290 18.08 8.83 -5.13
N MET A 291 19.00 8.04 -5.66
CA MET A 291 19.62 6.98 -4.89
C MET A 291 21.03 6.68 -5.37
N MET A 292 21.85 6.13 -4.47
CA MET A 292 23.14 5.54 -4.82
C MET A 292 22.99 4.05 -5.16
N SER A 293 23.74 3.60 -6.17
CA SER A 293 23.99 2.17 -6.34
C SER A 293 24.79 1.65 -5.14
N GLY A 294 24.40 0.48 -4.62
CA GLY A 294 25.01 -0.25 -3.50
C GLY A 294 25.01 0.41 -2.11
N LYS A 295 24.65 1.69 -1.98
CA LYS A 295 24.37 2.35 -0.69
C LYS A 295 22.86 2.58 -0.51
N THR A 296 22.39 2.57 0.74
CA THR A 296 20.98 2.75 1.09
C THR A 296 20.78 3.73 2.21
N TYR A 297 19.65 4.43 2.18
CA TYR A 297 19.15 5.20 3.32
C TYR A 297 18.66 4.23 4.38
N LYS A 298 18.99 4.45 5.65
CA LYS A 298 18.73 3.43 6.67
C LYS A 298 18.36 4.00 8.03
N ARG A 299 17.49 3.30 8.74
CA ARG A 299 17.02 3.66 10.09
C ARG A 299 16.34 5.02 10.10
N ILE A 300 15.38 5.20 9.20
CA ILE A 300 14.54 6.38 9.10
C ILE A 300 13.18 6.05 9.72
N THR A 301 12.87 6.72 10.83
CA THR A 301 11.65 6.51 11.61
C THR A 301 10.71 7.69 11.39
N VAL A 302 9.51 7.41 10.90
CA VAL A 302 8.50 8.43 10.57
C VAL A 302 7.22 8.13 11.36
N THR A 303 7.02 8.85 12.46
CA THR A 303 5.98 8.51 13.44
C THR A 303 5.09 9.68 13.81
N ASN A 304 3.81 9.42 14.09
CA ASN A 304 2.90 10.41 14.69
C ASN A 304 2.77 11.74 13.90
N ASN A 305 3.05 11.74 12.60
CA ASN A 305 2.94 12.95 11.78
C ASN A 305 1.54 13.07 11.17
N THR A 306 1.14 14.31 10.91
CA THR A 306 -0.12 14.64 10.27
C THR A 306 0.12 15.21 8.87
N PHE A 307 -0.48 14.61 7.86
CA PHE A 307 -0.41 15.01 6.46
C PHE A 307 -1.80 15.37 5.95
N HIS A 308 -2.04 16.64 5.66
CA HIS A 308 -3.30 17.16 5.15
C HIS A 308 -3.12 17.76 3.75
N ASN A 309 -4.02 17.40 2.83
CA ASN A 309 -4.05 17.93 1.46
C ASN A 309 -2.74 17.72 0.67
N VAL A 310 -2.05 16.59 0.90
CA VAL A 310 -0.81 16.27 0.16
C VAL A 310 -1.13 15.76 -1.23
N LYS A 311 -0.79 16.54 -2.27
CA LYS A 311 -1.25 16.27 -3.64
C LYS A 311 -0.73 14.95 -4.24
N LYS A 312 0.55 14.62 -4.04
CA LYS A 312 1.22 13.46 -4.66
C LYS A 312 1.39 12.29 -3.71
N ARG A 313 2.20 12.43 -2.66
CA ARG A 313 2.51 11.34 -1.72
C ARG A 313 3.01 11.87 -0.36
N CYS A 314 2.67 11.21 0.74
CA CYS A 314 3.10 11.65 2.07
C CYS A 314 4.53 11.20 2.37
N ILE A 315 4.80 9.90 2.25
CA ILE A 315 6.09 9.29 2.62
C ILE A 315 6.61 8.47 1.44
N ARG A 316 7.91 8.63 1.11
CA ARG A 316 8.59 7.80 0.12
C ARG A 316 9.86 7.15 0.67
N PHE A 317 9.88 5.82 0.65
CA PHE A 317 11.03 4.98 1.01
C PHE A 317 11.60 4.32 -0.26
N MET A 318 12.39 5.10 -0.99
CA MET A 318 13.05 4.66 -2.22
C MET A 318 14.49 4.25 -1.95
N ASN A 319 14.78 2.95 -2.05
CA ASN A 319 16.09 2.36 -1.71
C ASN A 319 16.45 2.50 -0.21
N TYR A 320 15.44 2.36 0.66
CA TYR A 320 15.58 2.44 2.12
C TYR A 320 15.71 1.04 2.74
N GLU A 321 16.33 0.98 3.92
CA GLU A 321 16.46 -0.21 4.75
C GLU A 321 16.14 0.10 6.23
N ASP A 322 15.66 -0.89 6.98
CA ASP A 322 15.46 -0.81 8.44
C ASP A 322 14.67 0.43 8.87
N SER A 323 13.63 0.79 8.13
CA SER A 323 12.91 2.07 8.26
C SER A 323 11.41 1.86 8.43
N THR A 324 10.75 2.79 9.13
CA THR A 324 9.36 2.63 9.56
C THR A 324 8.52 3.88 9.27
N ALA A 325 7.26 3.65 8.90
CA ALA A 325 6.23 4.68 8.81
C ALA A 325 5.03 4.23 9.67
N GLU A 326 4.90 4.78 10.87
CA GLU A 326 3.96 4.27 11.86
C GLU A 326 3.09 5.35 12.49
N ASN A 327 1.83 5.01 12.76
CA ASN A 327 0.89 5.87 13.50
C ASN A 327 0.72 7.28 12.90
N ASN A 328 0.92 7.45 11.59
CA ASN A 328 0.71 8.72 10.92
C ASN A 328 -0.76 8.89 10.50
N THR A 329 -1.22 10.14 10.50
CA THR A 329 -2.56 10.53 10.03
C THR A 329 -2.44 11.23 8.69
N MET A 330 -3.03 10.67 7.64
CA MET A 330 -2.94 11.15 6.27
C MET A 330 -4.34 11.38 5.70
N VAL A 331 -4.75 12.64 5.56
CA VAL A 331 -6.11 13.01 5.15
C VAL A 331 -6.10 13.81 3.86
N ASN A 332 -6.91 13.35 2.90
CA ASN A 332 -7.03 13.95 1.57
C ASN A 332 -5.69 13.96 0.81
N VAL A 333 -5.07 12.78 0.69
CA VAL A 333 -3.72 12.62 0.12
C VAL A 333 -3.70 11.83 -1.18
N GLY A 334 -2.77 12.13 -2.08
CA GLY A 334 -2.59 11.40 -3.35
C GLY A 334 -2.16 9.95 -3.12
N ASN A 335 -1.08 9.74 -2.38
CA ASN A 335 -0.62 8.44 -1.87
C ASN A 335 -0.27 8.59 -0.39
N GLY A 336 -0.45 7.52 0.38
CA GLY A 336 0.02 7.48 1.76
C GLY A 336 1.53 7.20 1.81
N VAL A 337 1.90 5.92 1.71
CA VAL A 337 3.31 5.46 1.74
C VAL A 337 3.69 4.80 0.41
N ASP A 338 4.80 5.26 -0.19
CA ASP A 338 5.34 4.76 -1.45
C ASP A 338 6.73 4.14 -1.23
N ILE A 339 6.87 2.84 -1.49
CA ILE A 339 8.09 2.05 -1.28
C ILE A 339 8.58 1.54 -2.62
N SER A 340 9.85 1.76 -2.93
CA SER A 340 10.48 1.20 -4.13
C SER A 340 11.93 0.77 -3.89
N SER A 341 12.35 -0.29 -4.59
CA SER A 341 13.70 -0.84 -4.43
C SER A 341 14.76 -0.07 -5.20
N VAL A 342 14.38 0.54 -6.33
CA VAL A 342 15.26 1.26 -7.25
C VAL A 342 14.51 2.38 -7.97
N SER A 343 15.28 3.28 -8.60
CA SER A 343 14.77 4.37 -9.44
C SER A 343 15.65 4.57 -10.67
N SER A 344 15.10 5.18 -11.72
CA SER A 344 15.90 5.63 -12.87
C SER A 344 16.94 6.68 -12.50
N ASN A 345 16.66 7.49 -11.48
CA ASN A 345 17.62 8.45 -10.92
C ASN A 345 18.59 7.77 -9.95
N THR A 346 19.37 6.81 -10.46
CA THR A 346 20.40 6.10 -9.70
C THR A 346 21.78 6.64 -10.09
N HIS A 347 22.58 6.95 -9.08
CA HIS A 347 23.94 7.49 -9.19
C HIS A 347 24.97 6.47 -8.70
N GLN A 348 26.22 6.67 -9.11
CA GLN A 348 27.34 5.82 -8.74
C GLN A 348 28.59 6.68 -8.57
N THR A 349 29.27 6.55 -7.42
CA THR A 349 30.52 7.28 -7.16
C THR A 349 31.67 6.58 -7.89
N PRO A 350 32.67 7.32 -8.44
CA PRO A 350 33.83 6.70 -9.07
C PRO A 350 34.53 5.68 -8.15
N GLY A 351 34.81 4.48 -8.66
CA GLY A 351 35.47 3.40 -7.93
C GLY A 351 34.56 2.52 -7.08
N TYR A 352 33.24 2.74 -7.09
CA TYR A 352 32.25 1.90 -6.40
C TYR A 352 31.39 1.14 -7.41
N ASP A 353 31.62 -0.17 -7.60
CA ASP A 353 30.98 -0.99 -8.65
C ASP A 353 29.80 -1.86 -8.17
N ASP A 354 29.42 -1.77 -6.89
CA ASP A 354 28.34 -2.59 -6.37
C ASP A 354 26.97 -2.11 -6.87
N GLY A 355 26.25 -3.02 -7.53
CA GLY A 355 24.86 -2.81 -7.94
C GLY A 355 23.86 -2.84 -6.77
N PRO A 356 22.60 -2.42 -6.97
CA PRO A 356 21.56 -2.58 -5.95
C PRO A 356 21.39 -4.05 -5.56
N ASN A 357 21.37 -4.33 -4.25
CA ASN A 357 21.25 -5.69 -3.74
C ASN A 357 19.79 -6.18 -3.77
N MET A 358 19.45 -6.90 -4.84
CA MET A 358 18.10 -7.43 -5.10
C MET A 358 17.68 -8.55 -4.14
N LEU A 359 18.62 -9.15 -3.40
CA LEU A 359 18.34 -10.23 -2.45
C LEU A 359 18.18 -9.71 -1.02
N LYS A 360 18.57 -8.44 -0.80
CA LYS A 360 18.55 -7.78 0.50
C LYS A 360 17.10 -7.69 0.99
N ASN A 361 16.90 -8.14 2.22
CA ASN A 361 15.69 -7.84 2.95
C ASN A 361 15.76 -6.37 3.37
N ARG A 362 14.80 -5.55 2.93
CA ARG A 362 14.73 -4.12 3.21
C ARG A 362 14.24 -3.83 4.63
N ASN A 363 13.60 -4.80 5.29
CA ASN A 363 13.10 -4.67 6.66
C ASN A 363 12.32 -3.36 6.87
N LEU A 364 11.37 -3.10 5.96
CA LEU A 364 10.54 -1.90 6.02
C LEU A 364 9.20 -2.22 6.67
N ARG A 365 8.70 -1.30 7.48
CA ARG A 365 7.46 -1.48 8.23
C ARG A 365 6.53 -0.30 8.05
N VAL A 366 5.28 -0.58 7.68
CA VAL A 366 4.21 0.42 7.56
C VAL A 366 3.05 -0.03 8.44
N ALA A 367 2.91 0.59 9.61
CA ALA A 367 2.03 0.09 10.67
C ALA A 367 1.12 1.14 11.31
N GLY A 368 -0.13 0.79 11.61
CA GLY A 368 -1.00 1.65 12.44
C GLY A 368 -1.42 3.00 11.82
N ASN A 369 -1.16 3.23 10.52
CA ASN A 369 -1.46 4.51 9.89
C ASN A 369 -2.95 4.66 9.57
N TYR A 370 -3.46 5.89 9.68
CA TYR A 370 -4.77 6.27 9.18
C TYR A 370 -4.61 7.01 7.85
N ILE A 371 -5.18 6.47 6.77
CA ILE A 371 -5.01 6.98 5.41
C ILE A 371 -6.36 7.19 4.73
N SER A 372 -6.66 8.43 4.36
CA SER A 372 -7.83 8.82 3.56
C SER A 372 -7.38 9.45 2.25
N LEU A 373 -7.50 8.69 1.17
CA LEU A 373 -7.05 9.09 -0.16
C LEU A 373 -7.97 10.14 -0.81
N ALA A 374 -7.32 11.14 -1.41
CA ALA A 374 -7.94 12.12 -2.30
C ALA A 374 -8.38 11.47 -3.63
N ARG A 375 -9.10 12.23 -4.45
CA ARG A 375 -9.47 11.82 -5.82
C ARG A 375 -8.50 12.41 -6.85
N THR A 376 -7.20 12.34 -6.58
CA THR A 376 -6.17 12.81 -7.50
C THR A 376 -6.11 11.88 -8.72
N THR A 377 -6.35 12.43 -9.91
CA THR A 377 -6.35 11.67 -11.17
C THR A 377 -5.21 12.06 -12.11
N SER A 378 -4.48 13.13 -11.81
CA SER A 378 -3.31 13.53 -12.58
C SER A 378 -2.29 14.30 -11.74
N ILE A 379 -1.02 14.07 -12.04
CA ILE A 379 0.15 14.77 -11.51
C ILE A 379 1.05 15.09 -12.71
N GLY A 380 1.46 16.35 -12.91
CA GLY A 380 2.31 16.72 -14.05
C GLY A 380 1.72 16.40 -15.43
N GLY A 381 0.38 16.43 -15.57
CA GLY A 381 -0.28 16.03 -16.82
C GLY A 381 -0.33 14.52 -17.08
N ILE A 382 0.30 13.71 -16.21
CA ILE A 382 0.33 12.25 -16.29
C ILE A 382 -0.80 11.68 -15.45
N ALA A 383 -1.42 10.60 -15.92
CA ALA A 383 -2.47 9.90 -15.19
C ALA A 383 -1.94 9.42 -13.83
N TRP A 384 -2.72 9.62 -12.78
CA TRP A 384 -2.31 9.24 -11.42
C TRP A 384 -3.35 8.37 -10.77
N ILE A 385 -2.91 7.24 -10.22
CA ILE A 385 -3.75 6.33 -9.45
C ILE A 385 -3.30 6.38 -7.99
N CYS A 386 -4.15 6.96 -7.16
CA CYS A 386 -3.94 7.01 -5.72
C CYS A 386 -3.80 5.60 -5.13
N SER A 387 -2.87 5.42 -4.21
CA SER A 387 -2.71 4.19 -3.42
C SER A 387 -2.43 4.53 -1.97
N GLY A 388 -3.13 3.86 -1.05
CA GLY A 388 -2.88 4.02 0.39
C GLY A 388 -1.44 3.65 0.72
N ILE A 389 -1.07 2.44 0.33
CA ILE A 389 0.30 1.94 0.43
C ILE A 389 0.69 1.31 -0.91
N LYS A 390 1.83 1.72 -1.46
CA LYS A 390 2.40 1.20 -2.71
C LYS A 390 3.77 0.59 -2.41
N VAL A 391 3.97 -0.66 -2.82
CA VAL A 391 5.24 -1.39 -2.72
C VAL A 391 5.61 -1.88 -4.12
N SER A 392 6.63 -1.28 -4.72
CA SER A 392 6.93 -1.50 -6.12
C SER A 392 8.41 -1.81 -6.35
N GLY A 393 8.67 -3.07 -6.70
CA GLY A 393 9.87 -3.42 -7.46
C GLY A 393 9.79 -2.90 -8.89
N TYR A 394 10.89 -3.03 -9.62
CA TYR A 394 11.06 -2.46 -10.94
C TYR A 394 11.62 -3.48 -11.94
N ASN A 395 11.14 -3.47 -13.19
CA ASN A 395 11.62 -4.35 -14.26
C ASN A 395 12.34 -3.52 -15.34
N MET A 396 13.66 -3.36 -15.22
CA MET A 396 14.48 -2.68 -16.23
C MET A 396 14.48 -3.48 -17.53
N LYS A 397 13.81 -2.95 -18.56
CA LYS A 397 13.67 -3.62 -19.89
C LYS A 397 14.88 -3.43 -20.79
N LYS A 398 15.68 -2.40 -20.54
CA LYS A 398 16.92 -2.03 -21.25
C LYS A 398 17.97 -1.63 -20.24
N ASP A 399 19.24 -1.67 -20.63
CA ASP A 399 20.33 -1.15 -19.81
C ASP A 399 20.15 0.36 -19.64
N GLY A 400 20.15 0.79 -18.37
CA GLY A 400 20.25 2.20 -17.99
C GLY A 400 21.71 2.62 -17.83
N ALA A 401 21.93 3.90 -17.54
CA ALA A 401 23.29 4.44 -17.35
C ALA A 401 24.03 3.74 -16.19
N VAL A 402 23.34 3.53 -15.06
CA VAL A 402 23.89 2.84 -13.88
C VAL A 402 23.22 1.47 -13.66
N LEU A 403 21.93 1.36 -13.93
CA LEU A 403 21.17 0.12 -13.68
C LEU A 403 21.11 -0.78 -14.92
N PRO A 404 21.73 -1.96 -14.93
CA PRO A 404 21.61 -2.89 -16.05
C PRO A 404 20.19 -3.46 -16.20
N LYS A 405 19.91 -4.02 -17.38
CA LYS A 405 18.65 -4.70 -17.71
C LYS A 405 18.44 -5.93 -16.83
N LYS A 406 17.60 -5.79 -15.80
CA LYS A 406 17.16 -6.88 -14.92
C LYS A 406 15.91 -6.50 -14.11
N ILE A 407 15.40 -7.47 -13.35
CA ILE A 407 14.29 -7.27 -12.41
C ILE A 407 14.85 -6.96 -11.02
N TYR A 408 14.40 -5.88 -10.42
CA TYR A 408 14.74 -5.40 -9.08
C TYR A 408 13.51 -5.52 -8.18
N PRO A 409 13.33 -6.65 -7.48
CA PRO A 409 12.20 -6.83 -6.58
C PRO A 409 12.37 -6.02 -5.30
N VAL A 410 11.25 -5.79 -4.61
CA VAL A 410 11.24 -5.36 -3.20
C VAL A 410 11.05 -6.60 -2.33
N LYS A 411 11.81 -6.69 -1.23
CA LYS A 411 11.79 -7.84 -0.33
C LYS A 411 11.76 -7.39 1.12
N GLY A 412 10.90 -8.02 1.91
CA GLY A 412 10.85 -7.87 3.36
C GLY A 412 10.16 -6.60 3.82
N VAL A 413 9.04 -6.28 3.19
CA VAL A 413 8.12 -5.23 3.63
C VAL A 413 6.99 -5.85 4.44
N THR A 414 6.70 -5.25 5.59
CA THR A 414 5.55 -5.59 6.45
C THR A 414 4.57 -4.43 6.46
N VAL A 415 3.33 -4.69 6.04
CA VAL A 415 2.23 -3.73 6.05
C VAL A 415 1.14 -4.25 6.98
N GLU A 416 0.95 -3.60 8.13
CA GLU A 416 0.00 -4.10 9.13
C GLU A 416 -0.80 -3.06 9.90
N ASP A 417 -1.99 -3.46 10.36
CA ASP A 417 -2.85 -2.63 11.22
C ASP A 417 -3.18 -1.23 10.67
N ASN A 418 -3.11 -1.02 9.36
CA ASN A 418 -3.44 0.26 8.74
C ASN A 418 -4.95 0.38 8.46
N GLN A 419 -5.47 1.60 8.59
CA GLN A 419 -6.84 1.97 8.21
C GLN A 419 -6.78 2.81 6.93
N ILE A 420 -7.25 2.24 5.81
CA ILE A 420 -7.12 2.86 4.48
C ILE A 420 -8.51 3.05 3.88
N SER A 421 -8.78 4.27 3.41
CA SER A 421 -10.03 4.60 2.73
C SER A 421 -9.83 5.64 1.62
N GLY A 422 -10.89 5.93 0.86
CA GLY A 422 -10.86 6.95 -0.20
C GLY A 422 -10.85 6.36 -1.61
N TYR A 423 -10.21 7.03 -2.56
CA TYR A 423 -10.24 6.67 -3.98
C TYR A 423 -8.95 5.96 -4.43
N GLY A 424 -9.02 5.21 -5.53
CA GLY A 424 -7.87 4.47 -6.08
C GLY A 424 -7.73 3.08 -5.47
N ASN A 425 -6.51 2.66 -5.13
CA ASN A 425 -6.20 1.37 -4.55
C ASN A 425 -5.95 1.47 -3.03
N GLY A 426 -6.28 0.42 -2.28
CA GLY A 426 -5.92 0.35 -0.86
C GLY A 426 -4.44 0.08 -0.69
N ILE A 427 -4.02 -1.16 -0.97
CA ILE A 427 -2.63 -1.62 -0.90
C ILE A 427 -2.25 -2.20 -2.26
N SER A 428 -1.18 -1.69 -2.87
CA SER A 428 -0.65 -2.16 -4.16
C SER A 428 0.76 -2.70 -3.98
N MET A 429 0.97 -3.94 -4.38
CA MET A 429 2.27 -4.59 -4.39
C MET A 429 2.60 -5.03 -5.81
N SER A 430 3.82 -4.79 -6.27
CA SER A 430 4.32 -5.25 -7.55
C SER A 430 5.77 -5.72 -7.46
N LEU A 431 6.08 -6.88 -8.04
CA LEU A 431 7.43 -7.46 -8.04
C LEU A 431 7.99 -7.61 -6.60
N THR A 432 7.18 -8.21 -5.73
CA THR A 432 7.54 -8.39 -4.31
C THR A 432 7.97 -9.82 -3.98
N ASP A 433 8.86 -9.96 -3.01
CA ASP A 433 9.41 -11.23 -2.53
C ASP A 433 9.25 -11.34 -1.00
N THR A 434 8.49 -12.31 -0.52
CA THR A 434 8.26 -12.56 0.93
C THR A 434 7.61 -11.42 1.72
N ASP A 435 6.99 -10.45 1.05
CA ASP A 435 6.29 -9.33 1.71
C ASP A 435 4.98 -9.77 2.40
N THR A 436 4.67 -9.13 3.52
CA THR A 436 3.50 -9.44 4.35
C THR A 436 2.53 -8.27 4.43
N VAL A 437 1.24 -8.56 4.24
CA VAL A 437 0.12 -7.63 4.37
C VAL A 437 -0.90 -8.23 5.33
N THR A 438 -0.92 -7.76 6.58
CA THR A 438 -1.75 -8.38 7.63
C THR A 438 -2.60 -7.41 8.41
N ASP A 439 -3.79 -7.84 8.84
CA ASP A 439 -4.63 -7.12 9.81
C ASP A 439 -5.05 -5.68 9.38
N ASN A 440 -4.94 -5.34 8.09
CA ASN A 440 -5.33 -4.02 7.58
C ASN A 440 -6.85 -3.92 7.35
N GLN A 441 -7.39 -2.71 7.53
CA GLN A 441 -8.77 -2.35 7.23
C GLN A 441 -8.83 -1.44 6.01
N VAL A 442 -9.33 -1.95 4.89
CA VAL A 442 -9.37 -1.25 3.61
C VAL A 442 -10.82 -1.04 3.15
N THR A 443 -11.24 0.23 3.06
CA THR A 443 -12.59 0.63 2.63
C THR A 443 -12.52 1.63 1.47
N MET A 444 -12.61 1.13 0.25
CA MET A 444 -12.47 1.96 -0.94
C MET A 444 -13.80 2.60 -1.35
N LYS A 445 -13.71 3.74 -2.03
CA LYS A 445 -14.82 4.40 -2.71
C LYS A 445 -14.82 3.98 -4.18
N LYS A 446 -15.98 3.62 -4.70
CA LYS A 446 -16.13 3.16 -6.07
C LYS A 446 -15.82 4.28 -7.06
N THR A 447 -14.93 4.00 -7.99
CA THR A 447 -14.65 4.82 -9.17
C THR A 447 -14.94 4.01 -10.43
N SER A 448 -15.13 4.68 -11.57
CA SER A 448 -15.27 4.01 -12.87
C SER A 448 -13.93 3.52 -13.44
N SER A 449 -12.80 3.82 -12.78
CA SER A 449 -11.47 3.41 -13.20
C SER A 449 -11.26 1.90 -13.00
N TYR A 450 -10.52 1.28 -13.93
CA TYR A 450 -10.12 -0.13 -13.81
C TYR A 450 -9.31 -0.39 -12.53
N SER A 451 -8.48 0.59 -12.15
CA SER A 451 -7.68 0.60 -10.93
C SER A 451 -8.52 1.08 -9.75
N ASN A 452 -9.15 0.12 -9.07
CA ASN A 452 -9.86 0.29 -7.81
C ASN A 452 -9.90 -1.05 -7.06
N PHE A 453 -8.72 -1.46 -6.59
CA PHE A 453 -8.51 -2.71 -5.86
C PHE A 453 -8.38 -2.46 -4.36
N GLY A 454 -8.81 -3.40 -3.54
CA GLY A 454 -8.57 -3.33 -2.10
C GLY A 454 -7.11 -3.65 -1.80
N ILE A 455 -6.71 -4.89 -2.10
CA ILE A 455 -5.32 -5.33 -2.05
C ILE A 455 -4.96 -5.92 -3.41
N TYR A 456 -3.91 -5.41 -4.03
CA TYR A 456 -3.39 -5.85 -5.31
C TYR A 456 -1.96 -6.35 -5.17
N ALA A 457 -1.66 -7.52 -5.73
CA ALA A 457 -0.33 -8.13 -5.72
C ALA A 457 0.03 -8.65 -7.12
N GLN A 458 0.87 -7.90 -7.81
CA GLN A 458 1.34 -8.19 -9.15
C GLN A 458 2.71 -8.84 -9.13
N ASP A 459 2.82 -9.97 -9.81
CA ASP A 459 4.06 -10.70 -10.04
C ASP A 459 4.84 -10.98 -8.74
N SER A 460 4.12 -11.13 -7.62
CA SER A 460 4.68 -11.38 -6.30
C SER A 460 4.95 -12.87 -6.05
N ARG A 461 5.94 -13.17 -5.22
CA ARG A 461 6.27 -14.53 -4.77
C ARG A 461 6.52 -14.59 -3.26
N GLY A 462 6.09 -15.66 -2.62
CA GLY A 462 6.23 -15.84 -1.17
C GLY A 462 5.41 -14.87 -0.31
N SER A 463 4.55 -14.05 -0.89
CA SER A 463 3.80 -13.04 -0.14
C SER A 463 2.69 -13.63 0.71
N VAL A 464 2.46 -13.04 1.88
CA VAL A 464 1.39 -13.42 2.80
C VAL A 464 0.41 -12.26 2.92
N ILE A 465 -0.84 -12.49 2.51
CA ILE A 465 -1.95 -11.54 2.64
C ILE A 465 -2.94 -12.17 3.61
N SER A 466 -2.92 -11.77 4.88
CA SER A 466 -3.66 -12.43 5.95
C SER A 466 -4.54 -11.51 6.79
N ARG A 467 -5.70 -11.99 7.23
CA ARG A 467 -6.55 -11.29 8.23
C ARG A 467 -6.97 -9.85 7.88
N ASN A 468 -6.88 -9.46 6.61
CA ASN A 468 -7.32 -8.12 6.19
C ASN A 468 -8.84 -8.07 6.04
N THR A 469 -9.43 -6.91 6.33
CA THR A 469 -10.84 -6.60 6.04
C THR A 469 -10.91 -5.64 4.87
N VAL A 470 -11.52 -6.06 3.76
CA VAL A 470 -11.59 -5.29 2.51
C VAL A 470 -13.05 -5.06 2.10
N SER A 471 -13.40 -3.80 1.79
CA SER A 471 -14.73 -3.45 1.31
C SER A 471 -14.76 -2.26 0.35
N GLY A 472 -15.91 -2.04 -0.29
CA GLY A 472 -16.19 -0.83 -1.07
C GLY A 472 -15.53 -0.74 -2.45
N THR A 473 -14.74 -1.73 -2.85
CA THR A 473 -14.02 -1.72 -4.13
C THR A 473 -14.97 -1.74 -5.33
N ALA A 474 -14.63 -1.00 -6.39
CA ALA A 474 -15.34 -1.06 -7.68
C ALA A 474 -14.91 -2.28 -8.51
N ASN A 475 -13.64 -2.70 -8.39
CA ASN A 475 -13.13 -3.89 -9.06
C ASN A 475 -13.03 -5.04 -8.06
N THR A 476 -11.84 -5.62 -7.87
CA THR A 476 -11.64 -6.83 -7.07
C THR A 476 -11.28 -6.46 -5.62
N GLY A 477 -11.73 -7.26 -4.65
CA GLY A 477 -11.31 -7.09 -3.26
C GLY A 477 -9.82 -7.37 -3.06
N ILE A 478 -9.40 -8.62 -3.30
CA ILE A 478 -8.00 -9.04 -3.29
C ILE A 478 -7.64 -9.64 -4.65
N TYR A 479 -6.66 -9.06 -5.33
CA TYR A 479 -6.26 -9.45 -6.67
C TYR A 479 -4.79 -9.87 -6.72
N LEU A 480 -4.52 -11.10 -7.14
CA LEU A 480 -3.18 -11.60 -7.41
C LEU A 480 -3.05 -11.90 -8.89
N SER A 481 -1.99 -11.40 -9.51
CA SER A 481 -1.67 -11.71 -10.90
C SER A 481 -0.20 -12.08 -11.06
N GLY A 482 0.12 -13.06 -11.92
CA GLY A 482 1.51 -13.42 -12.22
C GLY A 482 2.02 -12.82 -13.54
N SER A 483 3.33 -12.62 -13.64
CA SER A 483 4.03 -12.26 -14.87
C SER A 483 5.40 -12.97 -14.92
N VAL A 484 6.48 -12.27 -15.24
CA VAL A 484 7.80 -12.85 -15.52
C VAL A 484 8.57 -13.21 -14.25
N TYR A 485 8.51 -12.38 -13.20
CA TYR A 485 9.33 -12.55 -12.00
C TYR A 485 8.92 -13.75 -11.14
N ALA A 486 7.62 -13.98 -10.98
CA ALA A 486 7.10 -15.10 -10.18
C ALA A 486 7.17 -16.45 -10.92
N ALA A 487 7.52 -16.45 -12.22
CA ALA A 487 7.53 -17.66 -13.03
C ALA A 487 8.61 -18.65 -12.56
N GLY A 488 8.19 -19.90 -12.27
CA GLY A 488 9.10 -20.95 -11.81
C GLY A 488 9.52 -20.85 -10.34
N SER A 489 9.01 -19.87 -9.59
CA SER A 489 9.31 -19.75 -8.16
C SER A 489 8.78 -20.95 -7.36
N GLU A 490 9.58 -21.42 -6.40
CA GLU A 490 9.18 -22.43 -5.42
C GLU A 490 8.45 -21.84 -4.19
N GLN A 491 8.56 -20.53 -4.00
CA GLN A 491 7.89 -19.83 -2.91
C GLN A 491 6.39 -19.73 -3.17
N ARG A 492 5.57 -19.94 -2.14
CA ARG A 492 4.11 -19.93 -2.26
C ARG A 492 3.52 -18.61 -1.77
N ASN A 493 2.60 -18.02 -2.55
CA ASN A 493 1.76 -16.94 -2.06
C ASN A 493 0.59 -17.50 -1.22
N LEU A 494 0.28 -16.83 -0.12
CA LEU A 494 -0.80 -17.20 0.79
C LEU A 494 -1.79 -16.05 0.91
N VAL A 495 -3.06 -16.32 0.59
CA VAL A 495 -4.18 -15.40 0.82
C VAL A 495 -5.08 -16.06 1.84
N GLU A 496 -5.00 -15.67 3.11
CA GLU A 496 -5.69 -16.38 4.17
C GLU A 496 -6.44 -15.55 5.20
N GLN A 497 -7.55 -16.10 5.71
CA GLN A 497 -8.32 -15.49 6.79
C GLN A 497 -8.80 -14.06 6.51
N ASN A 498 -8.79 -13.62 5.24
CA ASN A 498 -9.27 -12.29 4.88
C ASN A 498 -10.80 -12.27 4.82
N THR A 499 -11.37 -11.10 5.13
CA THR A 499 -12.79 -10.82 4.95
C THR A 499 -12.99 -9.80 3.84
N VAL A 500 -13.59 -10.21 2.73
CA VAL A 500 -13.90 -9.33 1.60
C VAL A 500 -15.42 -9.15 1.48
N SER A 501 -15.88 -7.90 1.31
CA SER A 501 -17.29 -7.62 1.16
C SER A 501 -17.64 -6.51 0.16
N GLY A 502 -18.71 -6.72 -0.62
CA GLY A 502 -19.27 -5.66 -1.47
C GLY A 502 -18.41 -5.24 -2.67
N ALA A 503 -17.42 -6.06 -3.06
CA ALA A 503 -16.61 -5.83 -4.25
C ALA A 503 -17.47 -5.75 -5.52
N GLY A 504 -17.20 -4.77 -6.39
CA GLY A 504 -17.91 -4.60 -7.67
C GLY A 504 -17.52 -5.65 -8.74
N GLY A 505 -16.37 -6.30 -8.58
CA GLY A 505 -15.91 -7.46 -9.33
C GLY A 505 -15.90 -8.74 -8.48
N ASP A 506 -14.92 -9.61 -8.71
CA ASP A 506 -14.71 -10.80 -7.89
C ASP A 506 -14.21 -10.41 -6.48
N GLY A 507 -14.51 -11.20 -5.45
CA GLY A 507 -14.02 -10.90 -4.11
C GLY A 507 -12.52 -11.17 -3.97
N ILE A 508 -12.09 -12.38 -4.31
CA ILE A 508 -10.68 -12.75 -4.43
C ILE A 508 -10.44 -13.28 -5.83
N TYR A 509 -9.43 -12.77 -6.53
CA TYR A 509 -9.10 -13.19 -7.88
C TYR A 509 -7.63 -13.57 -8.01
N LEU A 510 -7.37 -14.81 -8.41
CA LEU A 510 -6.05 -15.32 -8.78
C LEU A 510 -6.00 -15.46 -10.32
N GLN A 511 -5.35 -14.53 -11.01
CA GLN A 511 -5.25 -14.51 -12.48
C GLN A 511 -3.84 -14.87 -12.96
N SER A 512 -3.72 -15.88 -13.81
CA SER A 512 -2.45 -16.26 -14.44
C SER A 512 -1.28 -16.32 -13.46
N VAL A 513 -1.55 -16.78 -12.24
CA VAL A 513 -0.53 -16.76 -11.18
C VAL A 513 0.47 -17.86 -11.49
N ASN A 514 1.69 -17.43 -11.80
CA ASN A 514 2.79 -18.28 -12.27
C ASN A 514 3.58 -18.92 -11.14
N THR A 515 3.35 -18.47 -9.90
CA THR A 515 3.80 -19.15 -8.69
C THR A 515 2.66 -19.92 -8.02
N SER A 516 3.00 -20.99 -7.28
CA SER A 516 2.02 -21.73 -6.50
C SER A 516 1.36 -20.79 -5.49
N SER A 517 0.03 -20.69 -5.51
CA SER A 517 -0.70 -19.83 -4.58
C SER A 517 -1.82 -20.59 -3.85
N THR A 518 -2.22 -20.13 -2.67
CA THR A 518 -3.32 -20.74 -1.92
C THR A 518 -4.23 -19.67 -1.33
N ALA A 519 -5.49 -19.68 -1.73
CA ALA A 519 -6.56 -18.93 -1.08
C ALA A 519 -7.24 -19.85 -0.04
N GLN A 520 -7.04 -19.58 1.26
CA GLN A 520 -7.58 -20.42 2.31
C GLN A 520 -8.28 -19.70 3.45
N LYS A 521 -9.33 -20.30 4.00
CA LYS A 521 -10.05 -19.79 5.19
C LYS A 521 -10.56 -18.33 5.05
N ASN A 522 -10.69 -17.82 3.82
CA ASN A 522 -11.21 -16.48 3.58
C ASN A 522 -12.74 -16.47 3.66
N THR A 523 -13.30 -15.34 4.03
CA THR A 523 -14.74 -15.06 3.96
C THR A 523 -15.00 -14.01 2.89
N VAL A 524 -15.81 -14.35 1.88
CA VAL A 524 -16.20 -13.42 0.83
C VAL A 524 -17.73 -13.31 0.79
N LYS A 525 -18.25 -12.09 0.91
CA LYS A 525 -19.69 -11.82 0.88
C LYS A 525 -20.09 -10.76 -0.13
N SER A 526 -21.20 -10.99 -0.82
CA SER A 526 -21.89 -9.98 -1.62
C SER A 526 -21.03 -9.33 -2.73
N ALA A 527 -20.08 -10.07 -3.30
CA ALA A 527 -19.37 -9.61 -4.49
C ALA A 527 -20.33 -9.60 -5.70
N ALA A 528 -20.21 -8.59 -6.57
CA ALA A 528 -20.94 -8.52 -7.83
C ALA A 528 -20.37 -9.49 -8.88
N GLY A 529 -19.15 -9.97 -8.68
CA GLY A 529 -18.57 -11.14 -9.33
C GLY A 529 -18.81 -12.44 -8.57
N SER A 530 -17.82 -13.33 -8.64
CA SER A 530 -17.75 -14.57 -7.86
C SER A 530 -17.07 -14.30 -6.52
N GLY A 531 -17.30 -15.18 -5.54
CA GLY A 531 -16.61 -15.09 -4.26
C GLY A 531 -15.09 -15.22 -4.43
N ILE A 532 -14.66 -16.36 -4.99
CA ILE A 532 -13.25 -16.61 -5.34
C ILE A 532 -13.17 -17.05 -6.80
N ARG A 533 -12.30 -16.41 -7.57
CA ARG A 533 -12.01 -16.79 -8.95
C ARG A 533 -10.54 -17.20 -9.09
N VAL A 534 -10.31 -18.29 -9.80
CA VAL A 534 -8.98 -18.71 -10.28
C VAL A 534 -9.08 -18.83 -11.80
N ASN A 535 -8.27 -18.06 -12.51
CA ASN A 535 -8.22 -18.06 -13.97
C ASN A 535 -6.78 -18.35 -14.40
N ALA A 536 -6.60 -19.42 -15.19
CA ALA A 536 -5.30 -19.89 -15.65
C ALA A 536 -4.29 -20.25 -14.53
N GLY A 537 -3.10 -20.70 -14.93
CA GLY A 537 -2.02 -21.12 -14.03
C GLY A 537 -2.12 -22.57 -13.52
N LYS A 538 -1.21 -22.91 -12.60
CA LYS A 538 -1.02 -24.26 -12.03
C LYS A 538 -0.87 -24.13 -10.50
N ASN A 539 -1.26 -25.16 -9.75
CA ASN A 539 -1.04 -25.26 -8.30
C ASN A 539 -1.71 -24.14 -7.45
N ASN A 540 -2.75 -23.48 -7.97
CA ASN A 540 -3.51 -22.44 -7.28
C ASN A 540 -4.69 -23.06 -6.49
N ASN A 541 -4.54 -23.25 -5.19
CA ASN A 541 -5.51 -23.98 -4.35
C ASN A 541 -6.56 -23.07 -3.71
N VAL A 542 -7.77 -23.61 -3.51
CA VAL A 542 -8.91 -22.93 -2.86
C VAL A 542 -9.42 -23.81 -1.72
N LEU A 543 -9.06 -23.48 -0.48
CA LEU A 543 -9.19 -24.38 0.68
C LEU A 543 -9.97 -23.75 1.85
N GLY A 544 -11.08 -24.35 2.28
CA GLY A 544 -11.75 -23.96 3.53
C GLY A 544 -12.37 -22.56 3.53
N ASN A 545 -12.66 -21.99 2.36
CA ASN A 545 -13.21 -20.63 2.24
C ASN A 545 -14.73 -20.63 2.42
N THR A 546 -15.28 -19.50 2.86
CA THR A 546 -16.73 -19.24 2.93
C THR A 546 -17.11 -18.17 1.91
N CYS A 547 -17.92 -18.52 0.90
CA CYS A 547 -18.41 -17.58 -0.10
C CYS A 547 -19.94 -17.46 -0.04
N LEU A 548 -20.45 -16.28 0.31
CA LEU A 548 -21.87 -16.03 0.56
C LEU A 548 -22.47 -14.98 -0.37
N SER A 549 -23.65 -15.25 -0.92
CA SER A 549 -24.51 -14.25 -1.57
C SER A 549 -23.85 -13.46 -2.71
N ASN A 550 -22.89 -14.06 -3.43
CA ASN A 550 -22.24 -13.41 -4.57
C ASN A 550 -23.15 -13.48 -5.81
N LYS A 551 -23.07 -12.47 -6.69
CA LYS A 551 -23.94 -12.36 -7.88
C LYS A 551 -23.56 -13.35 -9.00
N ASN A 552 -22.37 -13.94 -8.93
CA ASN A 552 -22.00 -15.10 -9.76
C ASN A 552 -21.89 -16.38 -8.92
N HIS A 553 -20.70 -17.00 -8.91
CA HIS A 553 -20.45 -18.28 -8.27
C HIS A 553 -19.83 -18.10 -6.89
N GLY A 554 -19.92 -19.10 -6.02
CA GLY A 554 -19.14 -19.09 -4.79
C GLY A 554 -17.64 -19.22 -5.09
N VAL A 555 -17.29 -20.26 -5.85
CA VAL A 555 -15.93 -20.48 -6.38
C VAL A 555 -16.00 -20.70 -7.89
N LYS A 556 -15.13 -20.03 -8.65
CA LYS A 556 -15.02 -20.10 -10.11
C LYS A 556 -13.59 -20.48 -10.50
N ILE A 557 -13.42 -21.64 -11.16
CA ILE A 557 -12.12 -22.13 -11.65
C ILE A 557 -12.20 -22.24 -13.17
N GLU A 558 -11.29 -21.57 -13.87
CA GLU A 558 -11.31 -21.47 -15.33
C GLU A 558 -9.91 -21.63 -15.93
N TYR A 559 -9.80 -22.40 -17.01
CA TYR A 559 -8.59 -22.52 -17.83
C TYR A 559 -7.31 -22.96 -17.08
N VAL A 560 -7.44 -23.53 -15.88
CA VAL A 560 -6.27 -23.99 -15.12
C VAL A 560 -5.71 -25.28 -15.71
N VAL A 561 -4.39 -25.41 -15.72
CA VAL A 561 -3.69 -26.50 -16.43
C VAL A 561 -3.27 -27.67 -15.53
N GLY A 562 -3.45 -27.56 -14.21
CA GLY A 562 -3.24 -28.68 -13.28
C GLY A 562 -2.93 -28.26 -11.84
N GLY A 563 -2.91 -29.24 -10.93
CA GLY A 563 -2.44 -29.04 -9.56
C GLY A 563 -3.38 -28.26 -8.63
N VAL A 564 -4.55 -27.84 -9.14
CA VAL A 564 -5.55 -27.09 -8.38
C VAL A 564 -6.39 -28.03 -7.53
N ARG A 565 -6.51 -27.72 -6.23
CA ARG A 565 -7.44 -28.40 -5.31
C ARG A 565 -8.51 -27.41 -4.81
N VAL A 566 -9.76 -27.84 -4.87
CA VAL A 566 -10.92 -27.12 -4.32
C VAL A 566 -11.49 -27.95 -3.17
N LYS A 567 -11.10 -27.62 -1.94
CA LYS A 567 -11.36 -28.48 -0.77
C LYS A 567 -12.04 -27.74 0.38
N SER A 568 -13.01 -28.39 1.02
CA SER A 568 -13.64 -27.93 2.27
C SER A 568 -14.28 -26.54 2.21
N ASN A 569 -14.63 -26.03 1.03
CA ASN A 569 -15.24 -24.70 0.90
C ASN A 569 -16.73 -24.74 1.22
N ARG A 570 -17.25 -23.67 1.83
CA ARG A 570 -18.67 -23.45 2.07
C ARG A 570 -19.18 -22.36 1.12
N VAL A 571 -19.99 -22.74 0.14
CA VAL A 571 -20.52 -21.83 -0.90
C VAL A 571 -22.04 -21.74 -0.79
N THR A 572 -22.54 -20.60 -0.29
CA THR A 572 -23.94 -20.47 0.15
C THR A 572 -24.65 -19.30 -0.55
N SER A 573 -25.88 -19.53 -1.00
CA SER A 573 -26.78 -18.47 -1.51
C SER A 573 -26.24 -17.66 -2.68
N ASN A 574 -25.32 -18.19 -3.48
CA ASN A 574 -24.81 -17.49 -4.66
C ASN A 574 -25.85 -17.52 -5.80
N ALA A 575 -25.90 -16.47 -6.61
CA ALA A 575 -26.91 -16.32 -7.66
C ALA A 575 -26.72 -17.25 -8.87
N LYS A 576 -25.55 -17.89 -9.00
CA LYS A 576 -25.31 -18.99 -9.95
C LYS A 576 -24.99 -20.28 -9.20
N SER A 577 -24.06 -21.09 -9.70
CA SER A 577 -23.66 -22.35 -9.05
C SER A 577 -22.72 -22.11 -7.87
N GLY A 578 -22.73 -23.01 -6.89
CA GLY A 578 -21.79 -22.97 -5.77
C GLY A 578 -20.33 -22.99 -6.23
N ILE A 579 -19.99 -23.99 -7.06
CA ILE A 579 -18.67 -24.14 -7.69
C ILE A 579 -18.84 -24.25 -9.21
N LEU A 580 -18.12 -23.43 -9.97
CA LEU A 580 -17.97 -23.53 -11.42
C LEU A 580 -16.56 -24.02 -11.78
N LEU A 581 -16.47 -25.05 -12.61
CA LEU A 581 -15.24 -25.55 -13.22
C LEU A 581 -15.38 -25.48 -14.74
N TRP A 582 -14.55 -24.68 -15.40
CA TRP A 582 -14.67 -24.40 -16.81
C TRP A 582 -13.36 -24.67 -17.55
N LYS A 583 -13.39 -25.60 -18.52
CA LYS A 583 -12.24 -25.93 -19.39
C LYS A 583 -10.93 -26.12 -18.59
N SER A 584 -11.01 -26.84 -17.48
CA SER A 584 -9.97 -26.87 -16.44
C SER A 584 -9.48 -28.28 -16.11
N LYS A 585 -8.21 -28.41 -15.72
CA LYS A 585 -7.63 -29.61 -15.11
C LYS A 585 -7.51 -29.42 -13.60
N VAL A 586 -8.49 -29.94 -12.86
CA VAL A 586 -8.58 -29.78 -11.39
C VAL A 586 -8.28 -31.11 -10.72
N SER A 587 -7.23 -31.15 -9.89
CA SER A 587 -6.74 -32.38 -9.27
C SER A 587 -7.73 -32.99 -8.30
N GLU A 588 -8.41 -32.14 -7.51
CA GLU A 588 -9.37 -32.62 -6.51
C GLU A 588 -10.46 -31.59 -6.22
N VAL A 589 -11.71 -32.08 -6.11
CA VAL A 589 -12.88 -31.34 -5.62
C VAL A 589 -13.49 -32.13 -4.47
N SER A 590 -13.17 -31.81 -3.22
CA SER A 590 -13.58 -32.64 -2.09
C SER A 590 -13.99 -31.92 -0.83
N GLY A 591 -14.92 -32.51 -0.07
CA GLY A 591 -15.36 -31.97 1.22
C GLY A 591 -16.11 -30.63 1.14
N ASN A 592 -16.46 -30.15 -0.06
CA ASN A 592 -17.13 -28.86 -0.21
C ASN A 592 -18.61 -28.97 0.17
N ARG A 593 -19.16 -27.90 0.74
CA ARG A 593 -20.57 -27.76 1.10
C ARG A 593 -21.18 -26.64 0.28
N ALA A 594 -22.08 -26.99 -0.65
CA ALA A 594 -22.76 -26.03 -1.51
C ALA A 594 -24.26 -26.01 -1.22
N GLU A 595 -24.75 -24.85 -0.76
CA GLU A 595 -26.10 -24.72 -0.23
C GLU A 595 -26.86 -23.52 -0.79
N LYS A 596 -28.14 -23.70 -1.09
CA LYS A 596 -29.07 -22.59 -1.44
C LYS A 596 -28.61 -21.73 -2.62
N ASN A 597 -27.67 -22.21 -3.44
CA ASN A 597 -27.24 -21.50 -4.64
C ASN A 597 -28.35 -21.62 -5.69
N THR A 598 -28.61 -20.58 -6.48
CA THR A 598 -29.70 -20.61 -7.48
C THR A 598 -29.41 -21.62 -8.61
N GLY A 599 -28.12 -21.87 -8.88
CA GLY A 599 -27.62 -22.83 -9.86
C GLY A 599 -27.44 -24.25 -9.31
N ASN A 600 -26.38 -24.91 -9.79
CA ASN A 600 -25.97 -26.23 -9.34
C ASN A 600 -25.12 -26.13 -8.06
N GLY A 601 -24.90 -27.24 -7.37
CA GLY A 601 -23.85 -27.31 -6.35
C GLY A 601 -22.47 -27.22 -7.00
N VAL A 602 -22.22 -28.10 -7.97
CA VAL A 602 -21.08 -28.06 -8.87
C VAL A 602 -21.58 -28.02 -10.31
N TYR A 603 -21.06 -27.08 -11.10
CA TYR A 603 -21.17 -27.07 -12.56
C TYR A 603 -19.78 -27.30 -13.14
N ALA A 604 -19.60 -28.35 -13.92
CA ALA A 604 -18.35 -28.65 -14.62
C ALA A 604 -18.57 -28.77 -16.13
N TYR A 605 -17.76 -28.04 -16.90
CA TYR A 605 -17.78 -28.06 -18.36
C TYR A 605 -16.39 -28.27 -18.93
N ALA A 606 -16.27 -29.21 -19.86
CA ALA A 606 -15.03 -29.50 -20.59
C ALA A 606 -13.79 -29.65 -19.69
N SER A 607 -13.99 -30.18 -18.47
CA SER A 607 -12.97 -30.23 -17.42
C SER A 607 -12.54 -31.66 -17.11
N VAL A 608 -11.28 -31.82 -16.68
CA VAL A 608 -10.71 -33.07 -16.19
C VAL A 608 -10.63 -32.99 -14.68
N ILE A 609 -11.28 -33.93 -14.00
CA ILE A 609 -11.41 -33.92 -12.55
C ILE A 609 -11.12 -35.34 -12.06
N PRO A 610 -9.88 -35.74 -11.73
CA PRO A 610 -9.61 -37.12 -11.34
C PRO A 610 -10.33 -37.53 -10.03
N VAL A 611 -10.55 -36.57 -9.12
CA VAL A 611 -11.15 -36.83 -7.80
C VAL A 611 -12.26 -35.84 -7.50
N MET A 612 -13.50 -36.33 -7.32
CA MET A 612 -14.63 -35.57 -6.80
C MET A 612 -15.36 -36.38 -5.72
N LYS A 613 -15.08 -36.12 -4.44
CA LYS A 613 -15.52 -36.99 -3.33
C LYS A 613 -15.99 -36.22 -2.10
N LYS A 614 -16.88 -36.82 -1.32
CA LYS A 614 -17.33 -36.28 -0.01
C LYS A 614 -17.88 -34.85 -0.06
N ASN A 615 -18.41 -34.39 -1.20
CA ASN A 615 -19.07 -33.08 -1.27
C ASN A 615 -20.53 -33.18 -0.79
N THR A 616 -21.07 -32.11 -0.23
CA THR A 616 -22.43 -32.03 0.31
C THR A 616 -23.23 -30.95 -0.40
N PHE A 617 -24.39 -31.31 -0.91
CA PHE A 617 -25.27 -30.43 -1.67
C PHE A 617 -26.64 -30.35 -1.01
N CYS A 618 -27.12 -29.14 -0.72
CA CYS A 618 -28.43 -28.93 -0.11
C CYS A 618 -29.14 -27.76 -0.76
N GLU A 619 -30.42 -27.90 -1.10
CA GLU A 619 -31.30 -26.78 -1.49
C GLU A 619 -30.81 -25.90 -2.67
N ASN A 620 -29.90 -26.38 -3.51
CA ASN A 620 -29.50 -25.65 -4.72
C ASN A 620 -30.61 -25.69 -5.78
N GLY A 621 -30.83 -24.59 -6.51
CA GLY A 621 -32.01 -24.37 -7.35
C GLY A 621 -32.15 -25.31 -8.55
N LYS A 622 -31.05 -25.82 -9.10
CA LYS A 622 -31.10 -26.79 -10.21
C LYS A 622 -31.27 -28.23 -9.73
N VAL A 623 -31.95 -29.04 -10.55
CA VAL A 623 -32.16 -30.48 -10.29
C VAL A 623 -30.84 -31.24 -10.25
N GLN A 624 -29.88 -30.89 -11.10
CA GLN A 624 -28.54 -31.48 -11.08
C GLN A 624 -27.75 -30.83 -9.93
N ALA A 625 -27.51 -31.58 -8.85
CA ALA A 625 -26.62 -31.12 -7.78
C ALA A 625 -25.17 -31.03 -8.28
N ILE A 626 -24.78 -32.03 -9.09
CA ILE A 626 -23.55 -32.01 -9.88
C ILE A 626 -23.95 -32.09 -11.36
N TYR A 627 -23.72 -31.01 -12.09
CA TYR A 627 -23.86 -30.99 -13.54
C TYR A 627 -22.49 -31.13 -14.20
N VAL A 628 -22.36 -32.10 -15.10
CA VAL A 628 -21.14 -32.35 -15.86
C VAL A 628 -21.48 -32.40 -17.35
N LYS A 629 -20.71 -31.68 -18.17
CA LYS A 629 -20.82 -31.72 -19.63
C LYS A 629 -19.43 -31.76 -20.25
N SER A 630 -19.19 -32.72 -21.13
CA SER A 630 -17.90 -32.95 -21.79
C SER A 630 -16.73 -33.14 -20.81
N CYS A 631 -16.99 -33.71 -19.62
CA CYS A 631 -15.98 -34.02 -18.61
C CYS A 631 -15.56 -35.49 -18.71
N LYS A 632 -14.26 -35.77 -18.54
CA LYS A 632 -13.75 -37.15 -18.52
C LYS A 632 -14.01 -37.80 -17.15
N GLY A 633 -14.59 -39.01 -17.15
CA GLY A 633 -14.67 -39.87 -15.97
C GLY A 633 -15.81 -39.60 -14.97
N TRP A 634 -16.72 -38.66 -15.24
CA TRP A 634 -17.82 -38.31 -14.33
C TRP A 634 -19.18 -38.32 -14.99
N THR A 635 -20.18 -38.76 -14.24
CA THR A 635 -21.60 -38.61 -14.56
C THR A 635 -22.26 -37.68 -13.54
N GLY A 636 -23.29 -36.95 -13.95
CA GLY A 636 -23.98 -36.00 -13.08
C GLY A 636 -24.77 -36.68 -11.96
N ILE A 637 -24.99 -35.95 -10.87
CA ILE A 637 -25.82 -36.39 -9.74
C ILE A 637 -27.03 -35.48 -9.65
N ASN A 638 -28.23 -36.06 -9.67
CA ASN A 638 -29.47 -35.32 -9.50
C ASN A 638 -29.90 -35.31 -8.03
N ARG A 639 -30.61 -34.26 -7.65
CA ARG A 639 -31.41 -34.22 -6.43
C ARG A 639 -32.40 -35.40 -6.42
N PRO A 640 -32.51 -36.16 -5.32
CA PRO A 640 -33.50 -37.21 -5.23
C PRO A 640 -34.90 -36.61 -5.33
N SER A 641 -35.72 -37.18 -6.21
CA SER A 641 -37.15 -36.92 -6.25
C SER A 641 -37.87 -37.88 -5.30
N CYS A 642 -39.05 -37.48 -4.85
CA CYS A 642 -39.89 -38.29 -3.98
C CYS A 642 -41.34 -38.12 -4.40
N ARG A 643 -42.07 -39.22 -4.57
CA ARG A 643 -43.53 -39.16 -4.70
C ARG A 643 -44.13 -38.59 -3.41
N THR A 644 -45.32 -38.02 -3.50
CA THR A 644 -46.04 -37.51 -2.32
C THR A 644 -46.12 -38.58 -1.23
N VAL A 645 -45.58 -38.27 -0.05
CA VAL A 645 -45.68 -39.12 1.15
C VAL A 645 -46.89 -38.64 1.93
N THR A 646 -47.81 -39.54 2.25
CA THR A 646 -49.02 -39.25 3.02
C THR A 646 -48.96 -39.97 4.38
N SER A 647 -49.86 -39.63 5.29
CA SER A 647 -49.99 -40.35 6.56
C SER A 647 -50.28 -41.86 6.42
N ARG A 648 -50.76 -42.30 5.24
CA ARG A 648 -51.01 -43.71 4.91
C ARG A 648 -49.81 -44.42 4.27
N SER A 649 -48.79 -43.68 3.83
CA SER A 649 -47.64 -44.24 3.12
C SER A 649 -46.81 -45.17 4.02
N THR A 650 -46.55 -46.38 3.53
CA THR A 650 -45.68 -47.39 4.15
C THR A 650 -44.34 -47.54 3.42
N ALA A 651 -44.14 -46.77 2.36
CA ALA A 651 -42.88 -46.68 1.64
C ALA A 651 -42.69 -45.27 1.07
N ILE A 652 -41.42 -44.87 0.92
CA ILE A 652 -40.99 -43.67 0.21
C ILE A 652 -40.36 -44.14 -1.10
N SER A 653 -40.91 -43.71 -2.24
CA SER A 653 -40.39 -44.06 -3.55
C SER A 653 -40.11 -42.83 -4.40
N GLY A 654 -39.13 -42.95 -5.29
CA GLY A 654 -38.72 -41.84 -6.13
C GLY A 654 -37.55 -42.22 -7.04
N THR A 655 -36.88 -41.20 -7.57
CA THR A 655 -35.71 -41.36 -8.43
C THR A 655 -34.49 -40.62 -7.87
N ALA A 656 -33.30 -41.15 -8.09
CA ALA A 656 -32.04 -40.55 -7.65
C ALA A 656 -30.91 -40.87 -8.64
N SER A 657 -30.88 -40.16 -9.78
CA SER A 657 -29.87 -40.37 -10.83
C SER A 657 -28.45 -40.09 -10.32
N GLY A 658 -27.51 -40.99 -10.61
CA GLY A 658 -26.11 -40.88 -10.21
C GLY A 658 -25.82 -41.26 -8.76
N SER A 659 -26.84 -41.56 -7.95
CA SER A 659 -26.69 -42.02 -6.57
C SER A 659 -26.70 -43.55 -6.49
N GLN A 660 -26.02 -44.12 -5.47
CA GLN A 660 -26.02 -45.55 -5.16
C GLN A 660 -27.06 -45.90 -4.10
N THR A 661 -27.25 -45.01 -3.11
CA THR A 661 -28.20 -45.22 -2.02
C THR A 661 -29.01 -43.96 -1.73
N VAL A 662 -30.20 -44.13 -1.16
CA VAL A 662 -31.03 -43.05 -0.60
C VAL A 662 -31.41 -43.44 0.82
N ILE A 663 -31.19 -42.53 1.76
CA ILE A 663 -31.56 -42.68 3.17
C ILE A 663 -32.65 -41.66 3.48
N ALA A 664 -33.72 -42.12 4.13
CA ALA A 664 -34.77 -41.24 4.63
C ALA A 664 -34.61 -41.04 6.14
N TYR A 665 -34.73 -39.80 6.57
CA TYR A 665 -34.76 -39.41 7.98
C TYR A 665 -36.06 -38.67 8.28
N VAL A 666 -36.55 -38.83 9.50
CA VAL A 666 -37.52 -37.91 10.09
C VAL A 666 -36.77 -36.85 10.88
N GLN A 667 -37.19 -35.60 10.76
CA GLN A 667 -36.62 -34.47 11.49
C GLN A 667 -37.59 -34.02 12.57
N ARG A 668 -37.21 -34.17 13.85
CA ARG A 668 -38.00 -33.77 15.03
C ARG A 668 -37.12 -32.99 15.98
N SER A 669 -37.51 -31.76 16.32
CA SER A 669 -36.80 -30.91 17.29
C SER A 669 -35.28 -30.84 17.05
N GLY A 670 -34.86 -30.66 15.79
CA GLY A 670 -33.45 -30.62 15.39
C GLY A 670 -32.73 -31.98 15.28
N LYS A 671 -33.30 -33.06 15.81
CA LYS A 671 -32.73 -34.42 15.73
C LYS A 671 -33.20 -35.15 14.46
N GLN A 672 -32.30 -35.93 13.86
CA GLN A 672 -32.57 -36.78 12.70
C GLN A 672 -32.63 -38.25 13.11
N THR A 673 -33.78 -38.90 12.91
CA THR A 673 -33.93 -40.34 13.13
C THR A 673 -34.05 -41.05 11.78
N LYS A 674 -33.20 -42.04 11.53
CA LYS A 674 -33.21 -42.82 10.29
C LYS A 674 -34.50 -43.63 10.20
N LEU A 675 -35.25 -43.46 9.11
CA LEU A 675 -36.44 -44.25 8.80
C LEU A 675 -36.12 -45.51 8.01
N GLY A 676 -35.14 -45.43 7.11
CA GLY A 676 -34.73 -46.54 6.27
C GLY A 676 -33.73 -46.13 5.20
N VAL A 677 -33.20 -47.12 4.47
CA VAL A 677 -32.26 -46.95 3.35
C VAL A 677 -32.65 -47.89 2.21
N SER A 678 -32.43 -47.45 0.98
CA SER A 678 -32.60 -48.26 -0.24
C SER A 678 -31.44 -48.03 -1.18
N SER A 679 -31.03 -49.07 -1.89
CA SER A 679 -30.19 -48.94 -3.08
C SER A 679 -30.99 -48.34 -4.23
N VAL A 680 -30.31 -47.66 -5.15
CA VAL A 680 -30.89 -47.13 -6.40
C VAL A 680 -30.68 -48.16 -7.50
N ASN A 681 -31.76 -48.55 -8.20
CA ASN A 681 -31.70 -49.56 -9.25
C ASN A 681 -31.18 -48.98 -10.60
N LYS A 682 -31.00 -49.85 -11.60
CA LYS A 682 -30.56 -49.45 -12.96
C LYS A 682 -31.50 -48.46 -13.66
N LYS A 683 -32.79 -48.45 -13.30
CA LYS A 683 -33.80 -47.48 -13.77
C LYS A 683 -33.78 -46.16 -12.98
N LYS A 684 -32.76 -45.96 -12.12
CA LYS A 684 -32.57 -44.79 -11.25
C LYS A 684 -33.64 -44.62 -10.17
N GLN A 685 -34.38 -45.69 -9.85
CA GLN A 685 -35.48 -45.69 -8.89
C GLN A 685 -35.05 -46.27 -7.53
N TYR A 686 -35.71 -45.86 -6.45
CA TYR A 686 -35.52 -46.40 -5.11
C TYR A 686 -36.87 -46.58 -4.39
N VAL A 687 -36.93 -47.49 -3.42
CA VAL A 687 -38.10 -47.71 -2.55
C VAL A 687 -37.63 -48.00 -1.12
N ILE A 688 -37.85 -47.06 -0.21
CA ILE A 688 -37.51 -47.18 1.21
C ILE A 688 -38.76 -47.59 1.97
N LYS A 689 -38.79 -48.79 2.56
CA LYS A 689 -39.87 -49.20 3.47
C LYS A 689 -39.82 -48.37 4.75
N ILE A 690 -40.96 -47.84 5.20
CA ILE A 690 -41.07 -47.01 6.41
C ILE A 690 -42.32 -47.37 7.22
N LYS A 691 -42.31 -47.06 8.51
CA LYS A 691 -43.55 -46.98 9.30
C LYS A 691 -44.34 -45.73 8.90
N LYS A 692 -45.67 -45.78 8.99
CA LYS A 692 -46.55 -44.62 8.76
C LYS A 692 -46.10 -43.42 9.61
N GLN A 693 -46.11 -42.24 9.02
CA GLN A 693 -45.71 -40.99 9.67
C GLN A 693 -46.93 -40.08 9.85
N LYS A 694 -46.92 -39.21 10.88
CA LYS A 694 -47.99 -38.23 11.09
C LYS A 694 -47.97 -37.18 9.98
N LYS A 695 -49.13 -36.62 9.64
CA LYS A 695 -49.23 -35.45 8.76
C LYS A 695 -48.34 -34.30 9.29
N ASN A 696 -47.76 -33.51 8.40
CA ASN A 696 -46.81 -32.43 8.68
C ASN A 696 -45.46 -32.87 9.26
N THR A 697 -45.17 -34.17 9.29
CA THR A 697 -43.84 -34.65 9.67
C THR A 697 -42.80 -34.21 8.64
N ALA A 698 -41.74 -33.52 9.08
CA ALA A 698 -40.61 -33.15 8.23
C ALA A 698 -39.74 -34.37 7.92
N LEU A 699 -39.48 -34.58 6.63
CA LEU A 699 -38.67 -35.66 6.11
C LEU A 699 -37.44 -35.09 5.39
N LYS A 700 -36.31 -35.75 5.58
CA LYS A 700 -35.05 -35.43 4.92
C LYS A 700 -34.57 -36.66 4.14
N LEU A 701 -34.43 -36.49 2.83
CA LEU A 701 -33.90 -37.52 1.93
C LEU A 701 -32.45 -37.19 1.59
N VAL A 702 -31.55 -38.12 1.85
CA VAL A 702 -30.12 -37.99 1.56
C VAL A 702 -29.74 -39.07 0.56
N SER A 703 -29.47 -38.67 -0.68
CA SER A 703 -28.88 -39.58 -1.67
C SER A 703 -27.36 -39.51 -1.60
N LYS A 704 -26.69 -40.64 -1.83
CA LYS A 704 -25.23 -40.78 -1.76
C LYS A 704 -24.72 -41.59 -2.94
N ASP A 705 -23.67 -41.10 -3.61
CA ASP A 705 -22.97 -41.84 -4.67
C ASP A 705 -21.85 -42.74 -4.11
N LYS A 706 -21.15 -43.45 -5.00
CA LYS A 706 -20.04 -44.34 -4.63
C LYS A 706 -18.80 -43.59 -4.12
N TYR A 707 -18.68 -42.30 -4.40
CA TYR A 707 -17.57 -41.43 -3.98
C TYR A 707 -17.87 -40.68 -2.67
N GLY A 708 -19.04 -40.91 -2.09
CA GLY A 708 -19.50 -40.27 -0.86
C GLY A 708 -19.99 -38.83 -1.02
N ASN A 709 -20.23 -38.36 -2.25
CA ASN A 709 -20.97 -37.12 -2.47
C ASN A 709 -22.43 -37.31 -2.05
N THR A 710 -22.99 -36.33 -1.34
CA THR A 710 -24.35 -36.39 -0.79
C THR A 710 -25.22 -35.26 -1.30
N VAL A 711 -26.48 -35.57 -1.61
CA VAL A 711 -27.48 -34.59 -2.01
C VAL A 711 -28.68 -34.70 -1.08
N THR A 712 -29.04 -33.59 -0.46
CA THR A 712 -30.14 -33.51 0.50
C THR A 712 -31.35 -32.80 -0.09
N VAL A 713 -32.53 -33.38 0.12
CA VAL A 713 -33.83 -32.76 -0.17
C VAL A 713 -34.74 -32.89 1.05
N ASN A 714 -35.37 -31.78 1.43
CA ASN A 714 -36.37 -31.74 2.49
C ASN A 714 -37.78 -31.85 1.86
N THR A 715 -38.67 -32.59 2.51
CA THR A 715 -40.09 -32.73 2.14
C THR A 715 -40.94 -32.89 3.41
N VAL A 716 -42.26 -32.84 3.27
CA VAL A 716 -43.21 -32.99 4.38
C VAL A 716 -44.27 -34.04 4.05
N VAL A 717 -44.72 -34.76 5.08
CA VAL A 717 -45.85 -35.69 4.96
C VAL A 717 -47.14 -34.90 4.79
N LYS A 718 -47.86 -35.15 3.68
CA LYS A 718 -49.13 -34.50 3.36
C LYS A 718 -50.33 -35.15 4.05
#